data_AF-A0A3D4H1U6-F1
#
_entry.id   AF-A0A3D4H1U6-F1
#
_cell.length_a   1.000
_cell.length_b   1.000
_cell.length_c   1.000
_cell.angle_alpha   90.00
_cell.angle_beta   90.00
_cell.angle_gamma   90.00
#
_symmetry.space_group_name_H-M   'P 1'
#
loop_
_entity.id
_entity.type
_entity.pdbx_description
1 polymer ?
#
loop_
_entity_poly.entity_id
_entity_poly.type
_entity_poly.pdbx_seq_one_letter_code
_entity_poly.pdbx_strand_id
1 'polypeptide(L)'
;MWGNPMSPDDRHPARIVAPFLVGTALLLLPLVYHPGFGLSDLLPKRMVLYVVAVGLSLLGIWYRLSAQVENARSPLWLPASAYVMVNVLSLAWSTNRFSGLVEATQLIVLLIFLYTITQLIEFKDIRVWAQLSTLGAVMLSLIGIAQYSGIGLEILAIPSVGLPSGTFVFRNLAASYLVGALPFGFYVLITESDNRRGLLWGLSLVIISLFLIFTRTRGAWLGLVLGSLCALALAFSCGNSLRSLKFSVSTFLQSRYRVYGLCTCLALFAAGLLLPNHSSREVIQRFDEQKSTTAVAVASIVKPGSDRGRFAMWRHTLEMIVDHPILGVGLDNWEYAYPLYDKGDPEGKITSASEPVRPHNDYLWIASELGLLGLLAFLWLIIATVKLAVGTMGSNKASVRALTVCSVLGIFSLLGHGLFSFPKEQPASAGLFWIHLSALGALSPERGLGRNKAWVLHVLTLLVSAFALVLNWRHMAFDVSYNRAQAYAARQQWLPAVRLMDIALEQGPFDHRASFLKARYVQLGGSRDAAISAYREALESHPNYAHTHHNLGVLLAGTAEWDQAISSFTKALSIRPGYTQARTHLGNVYIQTNRVVDAIGEYRVVVQEWPDSPEARATLGTLLLQQGQLEDAVSHLRKATTLKAGFVDALNNLGLALEKSGMLNEAVEAYERVLLNWSGSTEDRENLRRHVERLRTQMNTGE
;
A
#
# COMPACT_ATOMS: atom_id res chain seq x y z
N MET A 1 24.81 0.61 -41.48
CA MET A 1 24.07 0.14 -42.67
C MET A 1 22.68 0.77 -42.64
N TRP A 2 22.55 1.95 -43.24
CA TRP A 2 21.25 2.56 -43.54
C TRP A 2 21.00 2.24 -45.01
N GLY A 3 20.15 1.25 -45.29
CA GLY A 3 20.03 0.65 -46.61
C GLY A 3 18.70 -0.05 -46.80
N ASN A 4 17.62 0.72 -46.70
CA ASN A 4 16.40 0.54 -47.48
C ASN A 4 15.71 1.91 -47.54
N PRO A 5 15.22 2.36 -48.70
CA PRO A 5 14.46 3.60 -48.78
C PRO A 5 13.21 3.45 -47.90
N MET A 6 13.16 4.22 -46.82
CA MET A 6 11.99 4.31 -45.95
C MET A 6 10.77 4.66 -46.81
N SER A 7 9.67 3.92 -46.60
CA SER A 7 8.40 4.23 -47.24
C SER A 7 7.99 5.68 -46.90
N PRO A 8 7.17 6.36 -47.72
CA PRO A 8 6.69 7.72 -47.40
C PRO A 8 6.05 7.81 -46.01
N ASP A 9 5.41 6.72 -45.58
CA ASP A 9 4.75 6.56 -44.29
C ASP A 9 5.76 6.45 -43.12
N ASP A 10 6.94 5.85 -43.34
CA ASP A 10 8.02 5.75 -42.35
C ASP A 10 8.72 7.08 -42.05
N ARG A 11 8.56 8.09 -42.93
CA ARG A 11 9.12 9.44 -42.75
C ARG A 11 8.17 10.40 -42.05
N HIS A 12 6.96 9.95 -41.72
CA HIS A 12 5.99 10.83 -41.07
C HIS A 12 6.52 11.30 -39.70
N PRO A 13 6.55 12.62 -39.40
CA PRO A 13 7.15 13.13 -38.16
C PRO A 13 6.57 12.49 -36.90
N ALA A 14 5.28 12.17 -36.88
CA ALA A 14 4.65 11.48 -35.74
C ALA A 14 5.28 10.11 -35.44
N ARG A 15 5.67 9.33 -36.46
CA ARG A 15 6.34 8.03 -36.29
C ARG A 15 7.80 8.19 -35.85
N ILE A 16 8.42 9.32 -36.17
CA ILE A 16 9.78 9.65 -35.71
C ILE A 16 9.73 10.07 -34.23
N VAL A 17 8.80 10.94 -33.83
CA VAL A 17 8.75 11.54 -32.49
C VAL A 17 8.19 10.58 -31.43
N ALA A 18 7.15 9.79 -31.75
CA ALA A 18 6.47 8.94 -30.77
C ALA A 18 7.42 7.96 -30.04
N PRO A 19 8.36 7.26 -30.72
CA PRO A 19 9.34 6.41 -30.05
C PRO A 19 10.21 7.15 -29.02
N PHE A 20 10.69 8.35 -29.33
CA PHE A 20 11.51 9.13 -28.41
C PHE A 20 10.70 9.65 -27.23
N LEU A 21 9.44 10.02 -27.43
CA LEU A 21 8.57 10.47 -26.34
C LEU A 21 8.37 9.35 -25.30
N VAL A 22 8.02 8.14 -25.73
CA VAL A 22 7.86 6.96 -24.84
C VAL A 22 9.18 6.57 -24.19
N GLY A 23 10.25 6.52 -24.98
CA GLY A 23 11.57 6.18 -24.47
C GLY A 23 12.09 7.18 -23.43
N THR A 24 11.90 8.47 -23.66
CA THR A 24 12.28 9.52 -22.70
C THR A 24 11.46 9.44 -21.42
N ALA A 25 10.15 9.14 -21.54
CA ALA A 25 9.32 8.87 -20.38
C ALA A 25 9.88 7.71 -19.54
N LEU A 26 10.19 6.58 -20.17
CA LEU A 26 10.78 5.40 -19.51
C LEU A 26 12.10 5.70 -18.81
N LEU A 27 12.92 6.59 -19.36
CA LEU A 27 14.16 7.04 -18.75
C LEU A 27 13.91 7.92 -17.51
N LEU A 28 12.99 8.88 -17.62
CA LEU A 28 12.74 9.88 -16.56
C LEU A 28 11.85 9.36 -15.43
N LEU A 29 10.92 8.45 -15.72
CA LEU A 29 9.94 7.94 -14.76
C LEU A 29 10.55 7.41 -13.46
N PRO A 30 11.62 6.59 -13.45
CA PRO A 30 12.26 6.22 -12.19
C PRO A 30 12.89 7.42 -11.49
N LEU A 31 13.32 8.47 -12.19
CA LEU A 31 14.10 9.59 -11.65
C LEU A 31 13.26 10.75 -11.12
N VAL A 32 11.97 10.82 -11.46
CA VAL A 32 11.07 11.87 -10.96
C VAL A 32 10.60 11.54 -9.54
N TYR A 33 10.81 12.48 -8.61
CA TYR A 33 10.35 12.48 -7.21
C TYR A 33 10.16 13.92 -6.73
N HIS A 34 9.47 14.13 -5.61
CA HIS A 34 9.38 15.44 -4.98
C HIS A 34 9.22 15.32 -3.46
N PRO A 35 10.13 15.93 -2.65
CA PRO A 35 10.24 15.66 -1.21
C PRO A 35 9.02 16.09 -0.38
N GLY A 36 8.15 16.96 -0.92
CA GLY A 36 6.92 17.41 -0.25
C GLY A 36 5.75 16.42 -0.25
N PHE A 37 5.89 15.23 -0.85
CA PHE A 37 4.83 14.23 -0.99
C PHE A 37 5.20 12.94 -0.20
N GLY A 38 4.85 12.89 1.08
CA GLY A 38 5.38 11.89 2.03
C GLY A 38 4.94 10.42 1.81
N LEU A 39 3.72 10.18 1.32
CA LEU A 39 3.20 8.86 0.94
C LEU A 39 3.00 8.74 -0.60
N SER A 40 3.34 9.80 -1.33
CA SER A 40 2.78 10.16 -2.63
C SER A 40 3.81 10.44 -3.72
N ASP A 41 5.01 9.85 -3.61
CA ASP A 41 6.01 9.77 -4.70
C ASP A 41 5.46 9.13 -6.00
N LEU A 42 4.25 8.58 -5.95
CA LEU A 42 3.49 8.11 -7.10
C LEU A 42 2.97 9.26 -7.97
N LEU A 43 2.52 10.37 -7.39
CA LEU A 43 1.81 11.42 -8.14
C LEU A 43 2.71 12.15 -9.17
N PRO A 44 3.96 12.54 -8.84
CA PRO A 44 4.87 13.10 -9.84
C PRO A 44 5.16 12.11 -10.98
N LYS A 45 5.28 10.81 -10.65
CA LYS A 45 5.49 9.75 -11.65
C LYS A 45 4.24 9.53 -12.52
N ARG A 46 3.03 9.58 -11.96
CA ARG A 46 1.75 9.56 -12.70
C ARG A 46 1.67 10.73 -13.67
N MET A 47 2.10 11.92 -13.26
CA MET A 47 2.11 13.11 -14.10
C MET A 47 2.94 12.91 -15.37
N VAL A 48 4.12 12.30 -15.26
CA VAL A 48 4.96 11.96 -16.42
C VAL A 48 4.20 11.05 -17.39
N LEU A 49 3.55 9.99 -16.89
CA LEU A 49 2.76 9.09 -17.73
C LEU A 49 1.62 9.82 -18.44
N TYR A 50 0.93 10.73 -17.75
CA TYR A 50 -0.25 11.42 -18.27
C TYR A 50 0.14 12.45 -19.35
N VAL A 51 1.21 13.21 -19.13
CA VAL A 51 1.76 14.13 -20.15
C VAL A 51 2.18 13.36 -21.41
N VAL A 52 2.84 12.21 -21.22
CA VAL A 52 3.27 11.35 -22.33
C VAL A 52 2.07 10.77 -23.08
N ALA A 53 1.01 10.36 -22.37
CA ALA A 53 -0.22 9.89 -22.98
C ALA A 53 -0.93 10.98 -23.79
N VAL A 54 -1.01 12.22 -23.29
CA VAL A 54 -1.53 13.36 -24.06
C VAL A 54 -0.71 13.56 -25.34
N GLY A 55 0.62 13.59 -25.24
CA GLY A 55 1.50 13.74 -26.40
C GLY A 55 1.32 12.62 -27.44
N LEU A 56 1.27 11.36 -26.99
CA LEU A 56 1.01 10.21 -27.86
C LEU A 56 -0.37 10.27 -28.53
N SER A 57 -1.38 10.73 -27.80
CA SER A 57 -2.74 10.88 -28.32
C SER A 57 -2.77 11.91 -29.44
N LEU A 58 -2.15 13.07 -29.23
CA LEU A 58 -2.03 14.13 -30.24
C LEU A 58 -1.25 13.67 -31.48
N LEU A 59 -0.13 12.97 -31.29
CA LEU A 59 0.65 12.39 -32.39
C LEU A 59 -0.17 11.35 -33.17
N GLY A 60 -0.95 10.52 -32.47
CA GLY A 60 -1.85 9.54 -33.09
C GLY A 60 -2.97 10.18 -33.89
N ILE A 61 -3.61 11.24 -33.37
CA ILE A 61 -4.60 12.03 -34.11
C ILE A 61 -3.98 12.62 -35.37
N TRP A 62 -2.84 13.31 -35.21
CA TRP A 62 -2.15 13.96 -36.32
C TRP A 62 -1.81 12.97 -37.43
N TYR A 63 -1.18 11.85 -37.08
CA TYR A 63 -0.79 10.82 -38.03
C TYR A 63 -1.98 10.24 -38.82
N ARG A 64 -3.12 10.00 -38.15
CA ARG A 64 -4.32 9.45 -38.79
C ARG A 64 -5.06 10.45 -39.67
N LEU A 65 -4.91 11.75 -39.42
CA LEU A 65 -5.48 12.80 -40.26
C LEU A 65 -4.62 13.09 -41.49
N SER A 66 -3.31 12.87 -41.40
CA SER A 66 -2.34 13.23 -42.45
C SER A 66 -1.95 12.08 -43.40
N ALA A 67 -2.23 10.83 -43.04
CA ALA A 67 -1.85 9.66 -43.83
C ALA A 67 -3.00 8.65 -43.98
N GLN A 68 -3.04 7.94 -45.12
CA GLN A 68 -3.86 6.72 -45.24
C GLN A 68 -3.12 5.58 -44.57
N VAL A 69 -3.62 5.13 -43.41
CA VAL A 69 -2.92 4.15 -42.57
C VAL A 69 -3.79 2.94 -42.32
N GLU A 70 -3.23 1.74 -42.50
CA GLU A 70 -3.85 0.49 -42.07
C GLU A 70 -4.04 0.46 -40.55
N ASN A 71 -5.11 -0.18 -40.09
CA ASN A 71 -5.32 -0.37 -38.66
C ASN A 71 -4.67 -1.70 -38.25
N ALA A 72 -3.65 -1.62 -37.38
CA ALA A 72 -3.16 -2.81 -36.71
C ALA A 72 -4.24 -3.31 -35.75
N ARG A 73 -4.46 -4.62 -35.67
CA ARG A 73 -5.27 -5.24 -34.62
C ARG A 73 -4.37 -6.11 -33.76
N SER A 74 -4.51 -5.99 -32.44
CA SER A 74 -3.85 -6.87 -31.48
C SER A 74 -4.89 -7.71 -30.74
N PRO A 75 -4.65 -9.01 -30.53
CA PRO A 75 -5.53 -9.87 -29.75
C PRO A 75 -5.60 -9.45 -28.27
N LEU A 76 -4.72 -8.54 -27.81
CA LEU A 76 -4.71 -8.03 -26.45
C LEU A 76 -5.72 -6.93 -26.18
N TRP A 77 -6.22 -6.25 -27.21
CA TRP A 77 -7.08 -5.08 -26.99
C TRP A 77 -8.38 -5.42 -26.29
N LEU A 78 -9.11 -6.43 -26.78
CA LEU A 78 -10.39 -6.78 -26.18
C LEU A 78 -10.24 -7.26 -24.71
N PRO A 79 -9.31 -8.18 -24.38
CA PRO A 79 -9.05 -8.53 -22.98
C PRO A 79 -8.61 -7.34 -22.11
N ALA A 80 -7.75 -6.47 -22.63
CA ALA A 80 -7.28 -5.29 -21.89
C ALA A 80 -8.41 -4.28 -21.64
N SER A 81 -9.22 -4.01 -22.66
CA SER A 81 -10.40 -3.16 -22.56
C SER A 81 -11.45 -3.74 -21.62
N ALA A 82 -11.67 -5.06 -21.64
CA ALA A 82 -12.58 -5.72 -20.72
C ALA A 82 -12.11 -5.58 -19.27
N TYR A 83 -10.82 -5.80 -19.01
CA TYR A 83 -10.26 -5.61 -17.67
C TYR A 83 -10.42 -4.16 -17.18
N VAL A 84 -10.08 -3.16 -18.00
CA VAL A 84 -10.26 -1.74 -17.64
C VAL A 84 -11.73 -1.37 -17.49
N MET A 85 -12.61 -1.93 -18.31
CA MET A 85 -14.06 -1.70 -18.21
C MET A 85 -14.61 -2.18 -16.87
N VAL A 86 -14.23 -3.37 -16.40
CA VAL A 86 -14.66 -3.87 -15.08
C VAL A 86 -14.17 -2.95 -13.96
N ASN A 87 -12.93 -2.43 -14.05
CA ASN A 87 -12.42 -1.44 -13.10
C ASN A 87 -13.29 -0.17 -13.09
N VAL A 88 -13.61 0.40 -14.27
CA VAL A 88 -14.43 1.61 -14.38
C VAL A 88 -15.86 1.39 -13.89
N LEU A 89 -16.48 0.26 -14.25
CA LEU A 89 -17.84 -0.07 -13.80
C LEU A 89 -17.92 -0.21 -12.27
N SER A 90 -16.86 -0.69 -11.63
CA SER A 90 -16.82 -0.87 -10.18
C SER A 90 -16.93 0.42 -9.37
N LEU A 91 -16.62 1.58 -9.99
CA LEU A 91 -16.81 2.89 -9.38
C LEU A 91 -18.28 3.18 -9.01
N ALA A 92 -19.24 2.50 -9.64
CA ALA A 92 -20.66 2.70 -9.33
C ALA A 92 -21.01 2.31 -7.89
N TRP A 93 -20.31 1.31 -7.32
CA TRP A 93 -20.55 0.81 -5.96
C TRP A 93 -19.38 1.03 -4.99
N SER A 94 -18.28 1.63 -5.43
CA SER A 94 -17.20 2.12 -4.56
C SER A 94 -17.72 3.12 -3.50
N THR A 95 -17.34 2.92 -2.23
CA THR A 95 -17.57 3.87 -1.13
C THR A 95 -16.86 5.19 -1.40
N ASN A 96 -15.54 5.17 -1.59
CA ASN A 96 -14.77 6.32 -2.09
C ASN A 96 -14.60 6.23 -3.61
N ARG A 97 -15.55 6.82 -4.34
CA ARG A 97 -15.50 6.90 -5.81
C ARG A 97 -14.36 7.75 -6.33
N PHE A 98 -13.90 8.71 -5.54
CA PHE A 98 -12.93 9.70 -6.00
C PHE A 98 -11.51 9.11 -6.03
N SER A 99 -11.12 8.38 -4.98
CA SER A 99 -9.86 7.63 -4.98
C SER A 99 -9.86 6.53 -6.05
N GLY A 100 -10.96 5.78 -6.17
CA GLY A 100 -11.15 4.81 -7.25
C GLY A 100 -11.03 5.44 -8.65
N LEU A 101 -11.54 6.66 -8.85
CA LEU A 101 -11.43 7.38 -10.12
C LEU A 101 -9.96 7.68 -10.47
N VAL A 102 -9.12 8.02 -9.48
CA VAL A 102 -7.68 8.21 -9.70
C VAL A 102 -7.05 6.92 -10.22
N GLU A 103 -7.34 5.78 -9.60
CA GLU A 103 -6.82 4.48 -10.05
C GLU A 103 -7.34 4.11 -11.44
N ALA A 104 -8.61 4.38 -11.73
CA ALA A 104 -9.20 4.15 -13.05
C ALA A 104 -8.49 4.98 -14.13
N THR A 105 -8.18 6.25 -13.86
CA THR A 105 -7.46 7.10 -14.83
C THR A 105 -6.07 6.55 -15.15
N GLN A 106 -5.35 6.01 -14.17
CA GLN A 106 -4.05 5.36 -14.40
C GLN A 106 -4.20 4.17 -15.36
N LEU A 107 -5.19 3.30 -15.13
CA LEU A 107 -5.44 2.13 -15.99
C LEU A 107 -5.86 2.51 -17.41
N ILE A 108 -6.69 3.55 -17.57
CA ILE A 108 -7.09 4.04 -18.89
C ILE A 108 -5.89 4.59 -19.66
N VAL A 109 -5.01 5.35 -19.01
CA VAL A 109 -3.76 5.84 -19.61
C VAL A 109 -2.86 4.69 -20.06
N LEU A 110 -2.76 3.63 -19.26
CA LEU A 110 -1.97 2.45 -19.63
C LEU A 110 -2.59 1.65 -20.80
N LEU A 111 -3.93 1.60 -20.89
CA LEU A 111 -4.64 1.05 -22.04
C LEU A 111 -4.40 1.89 -23.32
N ILE A 112 -4.30 3.22 -23.17
CA ILE A 112 -3.97 4.14 -24.25
C ILE A 112 -2.56 3.88 -24.78
N PHE A 113 -1.60 3.60 -23.90
CA PHE A 113 -0.26 3.18 -24.31
C PHE A 113 -0.35 1.91 -25.16
N LEU A 114 -1.09 0.88 -24.71
CA LEU A 114 -1.28 -0.34 -25.50
C LEU A 114 -1.86 -0.06 -26.88
N TYR A 115 -2.96 0.69 -26.96
CA TYR A 115 -3.59 1.00 -28.25
C TYR A 115 -2.64 1.80 -29.15
N THR A 116 -2.05 2.88 -28.63
CA THR A 116 -1.25 3.81 -29.43
C THR A 116 0.07 3.18 -29.88
N ILE A 117 0.72 2.41 -29.01
CA ILE A 117 1.96 1.69 -29.34
C ILE A 117 1.71 0.66 -30.43
N THR A 118 0.66 -0.15 -30.31
CA THR A 118 0.36 -1.16 -31.34
C THR A 118 0.02 -0.55 -32.70
N GLN A 119 -0.37 0.73 -32.76
CA GLN A 119 -0.72 1.43 -34.00
C GLN A 119 0.43 2.21 -34.63
N LEU A 120 1.19 2.97 -33.84
CA LEU A 120 2.15 3.94 -34.36
C LEU A 120 3.55 3.38 -34.52
N ILE A 121 3.90 2.35 -33.74
CA ILE A 121 5.29 1.99 -33.50
C ILE A 121 5.70 0.68 -34.19
N GLU A 122 6.92 0.67 -34.72
CA GLU A 122 7.53 -0.48 -35.40
C GLU A 122 8.56 -1.20 -34.51
N PHE A 123 9.00 -2.37 -34.95
CA PHE A 123 9.99 -3.18 -34.24
C PHE A 123 11.31 -2.42 -33.93
N LYS A 124 11.75 -1.54 -34.83
CA LYS A 124 13.01 -0.77 -34.68
C LYS A 124 12.95 0.22 -33.51
N ASP A 125 11.76 0.73 -33.23
CA ASP A 125 11.49 1.74 -32.19
C ASP A 125 11.47 1.11 -30.79
N ILE A 126 11.00 -0.15 -30.68
CA ILE A 126 11.02 -0.91 -29.41
C ILE A 126 12.45 -1.06 -28.88
N ARG A 127 13.45 -1.15 -29.77
CA ARG A 127 14.86 -1.19 -29.37
C ARG A 127 15.29 0.09 -28.67
N VAL A 128 14.83 1.26 -29.12
CA VAL A 128 15.12 2.55 -28.48
C VAL A 128 14.54 2.61 -27.07
N TRP A 129 13.32 2.10 -26.87
CA TRP A 129 12.70 2.02 -25.55
C TRP A 129 13.45 1.10 -24.62
N ALA A 130 13.86 -0.06 -25.12
CA ALA A 130 14.60 -1.02 -24.33
C ALA A 130 15.94 -0.41 -23.88
N GLN A 131 16.61 0.36 -24.74
CA GLN A 131 17.83 1.10 -24.40
C GLN A 131 17.57 2.16 -23.32
N LEU A 132 16.56 3.01 -23.51
CA LEU A 132 16.27 4.12 -22.58
C LEU A 132 15.73 3.64 -21.23
N SER A 133 14.91 2.58 -21.20
CA SER A 133 14.48 1.91 -19.98
C SER A 133 15.67 1.32 -19.21
N THR A 134 16.62 0.70 -19.93
CA THR A 134 17.86 0.18 -19.33
C THR A 134 18.72 1.29 -18.74
N LEU A 135 18.88 2.42 -19.46
CA LEU A 135 19.60 3.58 -18.94
C LEU A 135 18.93 4.18 -17.70
N GLY A 136 17.60 4.29 -17.68
CA GLY A 136 16.86 4.72 -16.49
C GLY A 136 17.06 3.78 -15.30
N ALA A 137 17.08 2.46 -15.56
CA ALA A 137 17.40 1.46 -14.54
C ALA A 137 18.85 1.56 -14.03
N VAL A 138 19.82 1.87 -14.90
CA VAL A 138 21.22 2.13 -14.49
C VAL A 138 21.28 3.36 -13.58
N MET A 139 20.67 4.48 -13.97
CA MET A 139 20.70 5.71 -13.17
C MET A 139 20.06 5.50 -11.79
N LEU A 140 18.89 4.87 -11.74
CA LEU A 140 18.26 4.45 -10.50
C LEU A 140 19.18 3.56 -9.64
N SER A 141 19.87 2.61 -10.28
CA SER A 141 20.74 1.66 -9.60
C SER A 141 21.99 2.31 -9.03
N LEU A 142 22.58 3.28 -9.73
CA LEU A 142 23.70 4.06 -9.21
C LEU A 142 23.29 4.86 -7.97
N ILE A 143 22.12 5.50 -7.98
CA ILE A 143 21.57 6.20 -6.80
C ILE A 143 21.38 5.23 -5.64
N GLY A 144 20.75 4.08 -5.90
CA GLY A 144 20.51 3.05 -4.89
C GLY A 144 21.79 2.41 -4.32
N ILE A 145 22.80 2.18 -5.16
CA ILE A 145 24.11 1.69 -4.73
C ILE A 145 24.83 2.76 -3.88
N ALA A 146 24.76 4.02 -4.26
CA ALA A 146 25.34 5.12 -3.47
C ALA A 146 24.68 5.20 -2.08
N GLN A 147 23.34 5.10 -2.02
CA GLN A 147 22.60 5.00 -0.76
C GLN A 147 23.03 3.80 0.09
N TYR A 148 23.17 2.63 -0.52
CA TYR A 148 23.63 1.42 0.19
C TYR A 148 25.03 1.59 0.77
N SER A 149 25.92 2.24 0.03
CA SER A 149 27.30 2.51 0.44
C SER A 149 27.45 3.65 1.44
N GLY A 150 26.35 4.24 1.93
CA GLY A 150 26.38 5.36 2.87
C GLY A 150 26.91 6.67 2.28
N ILE A 151 26.98 6.78 0.95
CA ILE A 151 27.35 8.02 0.27
C ILE A 151 26.19 9.00 0.47
N GLY A 152 26.44 10.09 1.21
CA GLY A 152 25.44 11.09 1.56
C GLY A 152 24.84 11.76 0.32
N LEU A 153 23.60 11.40 -0.02
CA LEU A 153 22.80 12.06 -1.07
C LEU A 153 21.82 13.08 -0.48
N GLU A 154 22.13 13.63 0.70
CA GLU A 154 21.26 14.55 1.45
C GLU A 154 20.91 15.80 0.65
N ILE A 155 21.83 16.31 -0.18
CA ILE A 155 21.61 17.44 -1.10
C ILE A 155 20.46 17.18 -2.08
N LEU A 156 20.22 15.92 -2.45
CA LEU A 156 19.15 15.55 -3.36
C LEU A 156 17.79 15.44 -2.65
N ALA A 157 17.74 15.45 -1.32
CA ALA A 157 16.51 15.34 -0.54
C ALA A 157 15.60 14.17 -1.00
N ILE A 158 16.20 13.03 -1.38
CA ILE A 158 15.45 11.88 -1.88
C ILE A 158 14.70 11.23 -0.70
N PRO A 159 13.35 11.14 -0.75
CA PRO A 159 12.59 10.51 0.32
C PRO A 159 12.92 9.02 0.41
N SER A 160 13.15 8.53 1.63
CA SER A 160 13.38 7.11 1.89
C SER A 160 12.87 6.73 3.27
N VAL A 161 12.06 5.67 3.33
CA VAL A 161 11.60 5.05 4.59
C VAL A 161 12.50 3.85 4.95
N GLY A 162 13.60 3.65 4.20
CA GLY A 162 14.59 2.62 4.47
C GLY A 162 15.57 2.48 3.32
N LEU A 163 16.84 2.77 3.58
CA LEU A 163 17.90 2.68 2.58
C LEU A 163 18.34 1.22 2.35
N PRO A 164 18.69 0.84 1.10
CA PRO A 164 18.64 1.65 -0.11
C PRO A 164 17.27 1.52 -0.81
N SER A 165 16.76 2.62 -1.34
CA SER A 165 15.46 2.65 -2.04
C SER A 165 15.51 3.33 -3.41
N GLY A 166 16.69 3.81 -3.83
CA GLY A 166 16.87 4.64 -5.00
C GLY A 166 16.05 5.93 -4.85
N THR A 167 15.42 6.36 -5.94
CA THR A 167 14.44 7.46 -6.00
C THR A 167 13.00 7.00 -5.70
N PHE A 168 12.84 5.80 -5.15
CA PHE A 168 11.58 5.33 -4.62
C PHE A 168 11.64 5.42 -3.09
N VAL A 169 10.51 5.68 -2.45
CA VAL A 169 10.41 5.70 -0.98
C VAL A 169 10.80 4.36 -0.34
N PHE A 170 10.48 3.24 -1.00
CA PHE A 170 10.69 1.89 -0.48
C PHE A 170 11.47 1.00 -1.45
N ARG A 171 12.41 0.21 -0.91
CA ARG A 171 13.25 -0.73 -1.67
C ARG A 171 12.47 -1.76 -2.51
N ASN A 172 11.29 -2.19 -2.05
CA ASN A 172 10.46 -3.16 -2.78
C ASN A 172 9.92 -2.56 -4.09
N LEU A 173 9.69 -1.24 -4.13
CA LEU A 173 9.19 -0.54 -5.33
C LEU A 173 10.31 -0.36 -6.35
N ALA A 174 11.50 0.01 -5.86
CA ALA A 174 12.71 -0.01 -6.70
C ALA A 174 12.93 -1.40 -7.30
N ALA A 175 12.87 -2.45 -6.48
CA ALA A 175 13.02 -3.83 -6.95
C ALA A 175 11.96 -4.22 -8.00
N SER A 176 10.70 -3.81 -7.81
CA SER A 176 9.62 -4.02 -8.79
C SER A 176 9.95 -3.39 -10.14
N TYR A 177 10.43 -2.14 -10.15
CA TYR A 177 10.84 -1.46 -11.38
C TYR A 177 12.01 -2.18 -12.05
N LEU A 178 13.04 -2.57 -11.28
CA LEU A 178 14.22 -3.25 -11.82
C LEU A 178 13.87 -4.58 -12.49
N VAL A 179 13.01 -5.41 -11.88
CA VAL A 179 12.62 -6.70 -12.50
C VAL A 179 11.78 -6.53 -13.76
N GLY A 180 11.06 -5.41 -13.89
CA GLY A 180 10.37 -5.04 -15.13
C GLY A 180 11.31 -4.50 -16.21
N ALA A 181 12.36 -3.75 -15.84
CA ALA A 181 13.28 -3.10 -16.79
C ALA A 181 14.43 -4.01 -17.25
N LEU A 182 14.94 -4.88 -16.37
CA LEU A 182 16.06 -5.80 -16.62
C LEU A 182 15.90 -6.62 -17.92
N PRO A 183 14.71 -7.15 -18.27
CA PRO A 183 14.52 -7.93 -19.49
C PRO A 183 14.72 -7.12 -20.77
N PHE A 184 14.43 -5.82 -20.77
CA PHE A 184 14.77 -4.95 -21.89
C PHE A 184 16.29 -4.78 -22.05
N GLY A 185 17.04 -4.72 -20.95
CA GLY A 185 18.50 -4.71 -21.00
C GLY A 185 19.08 -6.00 -21.61
N PHE A 186 18.51 -7.16 -21.26
CA PHE A 186 18.86 -8.44 -21.90
C PHE A 186 18.55 -8.43 -23.40
N TYR A 187 17.38 -7.94 -23.80
CA TYR A 187 17.02 -7.82 -25.22
C TYR A 187 18.02 -6.96 -25.99
N VAL A 188 18.40 -5.79 -25.44
CA VAL A 188 19.39 -4.91 -26.07
C VAL A 188 20.75 -5.58 -26.17
N LEU A 189 21.22 -6.23 -25.11
CA LEU A 189 22.50 -6.96 -25.12
C LEU A 189 22.53 -8.08 -26.16
N ILE A 190 21.46 -8.88 -26.24
CA ILE A 190 21.36 -10.01 -27.17
C ILE A 190 21.35 -9.52 -28.62
N THR A 191 20.63 -8.44 -28.89
CA THR A 191 20.46 -7.91 -30.26
C THR A 191 21.54 -6.92 -30.67
N GLU A 192 22.45 -6.54 -29.77
CA GLU A 192 23.55 -5.66 -30.11
C GLU A 192 24.55 -6.36 -31.04
N SER A 193 25.01 -5.67 -32.06
CA SER A 193 26.00 -6.19 -33.02
C SER A 193 27.40 -5.68 -32.72
N ASP A 194 27.51 -4.47 -32.16
CA ASP A 194 28.78 -3.83 -31.83
C ASP A 194 29.35 -4.36 -30.50
N ASN A 195 30.59 -4.83 -30.50
CA ASN A 195 31.22 -5.42 -29.31
C ASN A 195 31.48 -4.41 -28.18
N ARG A 196 31.83 -3.15 -28.49
CA ARG A 196 32.08 -2.11 -27.48
C ARG A 196 30.77 -1.70 -26.82
N ARG A 197 29.71 -1.52 -27.61
CA ARG A 197 28.36 -1.25 -27.07
C ARG A 197 27.82 -2.45 -26.30
N GLY A 198 28.09 -3.68 -26.77
CA GLY A 198 27.75 -4.91 -26.05
C GLY A 198 28.40 -4.97 -24.66
N LEU A 199 29.65 -4.54 -24.52
CA LEU A 199 30.31 -4.44 -23.22
C LEU A 199 29.59 -3.44 -22.29
N LEU A 200 29.22 -2.25 -22.80
CA LEU A 200 28.51 -1.24 -22.03
C LEU A 200 27.13 -1.71 -21.55
N TRP A 201 26.39 -2.43 -22.39
CA TRP A 201 25.12 -3.05 -22.00
C TRP A 201 25.32 -4.18 -20.98
N GLY A 202 26.41 -4.95 -21.10
CA GLY A 202 26.80 -5.92 -20.08
C GLY A 202 27.06 -5.26 -18.72
N LEU A 203 27.88 -4.21 -18.68
CA LEU A 203 28.14 -3.40 -17.48
C LEU A 203 26.86 -2.78 -16.90
N SER A 204 25.93 -2.35 -17.76
CA SER A 204 24.64 -1.83 -17.33
C SER A 204 23.83 -2.88 -16.57
N LEU A 205 23.78 -4.11 -17.09
CA LEU A 205 23.11 -5.24 -16.42
C LEU A 205 23.80 -5.63 -15.10
N VAL A 206 25.13 -5.50 -15.01
CA VAL A 206 25.86 -5.68 -13.73
C VAL A 206 25.34 -4.69 -12.69
N ILE A 207 25.32 -3.40 -13.03
CA ILE A 207 24.92 -2.32 -12.12
C ILE A 207 23.48 -2.53 -11.65
N ILE A 208 22.58 -2.84 -12.59
CA ILE A 208 21.16 -3.11 -12.30
C ILE A 208 21.01 -4.32 -11.37
N SER A 209 21.70 -5.41 -11.68
CA SER A 209 21.63 -6.65 -10.90
C SER A 209 22.21 -6.45 -9.49
N LEU A 210 23.31 -5.69 -9.37
CA LEU A 210 23.94 -5.38 -8.09
C LEU A 210 22.97 -4.60 -7.19
N PHE A 211 22.31 -3.56 -7.70
CA PHE A 211 21.33 -2.84 -6.89
C PHE A 211 20.14 -3.72 -6.53
N LEU A 212 19.65 -4.56 -7.45
CA LEU A 212 18.57 -5.50 -7.17
C LEU A 212 18.91 -6.43 -5.99
N ILE A 213 20.15 -6.93 -5.92
CA ILE A 213 20.65 -7.71 -4.77
C ILE A 213 20.59 -6.90 -3.48
N PHE A 214 21.04 -5.64 -3.52
CA PHE A 214 21.02 -4.75 -2.34
C PHE A 214 19.60 -4.45 -1.85
N THR A 215 18.58 -4.48 -2.71
CA THR A 215 17.18 -4.34 -2.24
C THR A 215 16.74 -5.49 -1.34
N ARG A 216 17.36 -6.69 -1.45
CA ARG A 216 17.00 -7.92 -0.71
C ARG A 216 15.51 -8.27 -0.77
N THR A 217 14.83 -7.90 -1.86
CA THR A 217 13.37 -8.08 -1.98
C THR A 217 13.03 -9.49 -2.45
N ARG A 218 12.48 -10.32 -1.55
CA ARG A 218 12.07 -11.72 -1.82
C ARG A 218 11.15 -11.84 -3.04
N GLY A 219 10.12 -11.00 -3.12
CA GLY A 219 9.16 -11.01 -4.23
C GLY A 219 9.82 -10.73 -5.58
N ALA A 220 10.89 -9.94 -5.63
CA ALA A 220 11.59 -9.63 -6.87
C ALA A 220 12.38 -10.84 -7.39
N TRP A 221 13.05 -11.55 -6.50
CA TRP A 221 13.75 -12.80 -6.84
C TRP A 221 12.79 -13.90 -7.26
N LEU A 222 11.69 -14.09 -6.51
CA LEU A 222 10.66 -15.05 -6.89
C LEU A 222 10.07 -14.70 -8.27
N GLY A 223 9.77 -13.41 -8.49
CA GLY A 223 9.33 -12.89 -9.77
C GLY A 223 10.28 -13.28 -10.90
N LEU A 224 11.58 -12.95 -10.78
CA LEU A 224 12.57 -13.29 -11.80
C LEU A 224 12.69 -14.79 -12.06
N VAL A 225 12.60 -15.63 -11.02
CA VAL A 225 12.62 -17.09 -11.18
C VAL A 225 11.41 -17.56 -11.97
N LEU A 226 10.20 -17.15 -11.57
CA LEU A 226 8.96 -17.50 -12.28
C LEU A 226 8.96 -16.98 -13.71
N GLY A 227 9.38 -15.74 -13.93
CA GLY A 227 9.52 -15.15 -15.25
C GLY A 227 10.51 -15.91 -16.13
N SER A 228 11.65 -16.34 -15.56
CA SER A 228 12.66 -17.13 -16.27
C SER A 228 12.12 -18.51 -16.65
N LEU A 229 11.42 -19.18 -15.74
CA LEU A 229 10.79 -20.47 -16.00
C LEU A 229 9.73 -20.36 -17.11
N CYS A 230 8.86 -19.33 -17.08
CA CYS A 230 7.87 -19.09 -18.13
C CYS A 230 8.54 -18.79 -19.49
N ALA A 231 9.58 -17.96 -19.50
CA ALA A 231 10.31 -17.62 -20.71
C ALA A 231 11.04 -18.85 -21.32
N LEU A 232 11.62 -19.71 -20.47
CA LEU A 232 12.23 -20.96 -20.89
C LEU A 232 11.20 -21.96 -21.41
N ALA A 233 10.10 -22.16 -20.69
CA ALA A 233 9.01 -23.04 -21.12
C ALA A 233 8.45 -22.62 -22.48
N LEU A 234 8.26 -21.31 -22.68
CA LEU A 234 7.87 -20.76 -23.98
C LEU A 234 8.90 -21.09 -25.08
N ALA A 235 10.19 -20.89 -24.80
CA ALA A 235 11.25 -21.21 -25.76
C ALA A 235 11.28 -22.70 -26.15
N PHE A 236 11.04 -23.62 -25.19
CA PHE A 236 11.01 -25.06 -25.46
C PHE A 236 9.72 -25.54 -26.15
N SER A 237 8.57 -24.94 -25.84
CA SER A 237 7.26 -25.36 -26.37
C SER A 237 7.12 -25.26 -27.90
N CYS A 238 7.92 -24.41 -28.54
CA CYS A 238 7.82 -24.14 -29.99
C CYS A 238 8.72 -25.05 -30.86
N GLY A 239 9.12 -26.23 -30.37
CA GLY A 239 9.85 -27.26 -31.16
C GLY A 239 11.26 -26.85 -31.63
N ASN A 240 11.70 -25.65 -31.26
CA ASN A 240 13.00 -25.13 -31.59
C ASN A 240 13.97 -25.56 -30.48
N SER A 241 14.84 -26.53 -30.79
CA SER A 241 16.11 -26.64 -30.06
C SER A 241 16.66 -25.23 -29.85
N LEU A 242 17.24 -24.93 -28.69
CA LEU A 242 17.99 -23.68 -28.46
C LEU A 242 18.95 -23.32 -29.62
N ARG A 243 19.29 -24.29 -30.50
CA ARG A 243 20.02 -24.16 -31.77
C ARG A 243 19.31 -23.42 -32.92
N SER A 244 17.98 -23.38 -33.01
CA SER A 244 17.25 -22.77 -34.14
C SER A 244 16.69 -21.38 -33.84
N LEU A 245 16.61 -20.99 -32.55
CA LEU A 245 17.04 -19.63 -32.21
C LEU A 245 18.45 -19.56 -32.79
N LYS A 246 18.75 -18.68 -33.75
CA LYS A 246 20.16 -18.38 -34.09
C LYS A 246 20.88 -17.70 -32.90
N PHE A 247 20.48 -18.00 -31.67
CA PHE A 247 21.35 -18.13 -30.51
C PHE A 247 22.30 -19.28 -30.79
N SER A 248 23.22 -19.04 -31.69
CA SER A 248 24.47 -19.76 -31.62
C SER A 248 25.05 -19.37 -30.27
N VAL A 249 24.89 -20.25 -29.28
CA VAL A 249 25.63 -20.16 -28.02
C VAL A 249 27.11 -19.98 -28.37
N SER A 250 27.61 -20.56 -29.47
CA SER A 250 28.94 -20.26 -30.00
C SER A 250 29.13 -18.84 -30.55
N THR A 251 28.12 -18.13 -31.07
CA THR A 251 28.23 -16.71 -31.51
C THR A 251 28.06 -15.74 -30.35
N PHE A 252 27.22 -16.06 -29.37
CA PHE A 252 27.16 -15.37 -28.08
C PHE A 252 28.47 -15.53 -27.30
N LEU A 253 29.04 -16.74 -27.30
CA LEU A 253 30.34 -17.08 -26.70
C LEU A 253 31.55 -16.58 -27.51
N GLN A 254 31.42 -16.35 -28.83
CA GLN A 254 32.49 -15.80 -29.68
C GLN A 254 32.80 -14.33 -29.33
N SER A 255 31.82 -13.57 -28.84
CA SER A 255 32.08 -12.22 -28.33
C SER A 255 32.60 -12.31 -26.90
N ARG A 256 33.94 -12.39 -26.77
CA ARG A 256 34.65 -12.41 -25.48
C ARG A 256 34.13 -11.37 -24.47
N TYR A 257 33.70 -10.20 -24.95
CA TYR A 257 33.17 -9.12 -24.10
C TYR A 257 31.75 -9.38 -23.55
N ARG A 258 30.89 -10.11 -24.28
CA ARG A 258 29.58 -10.52 -23.77
C ARG A 258 29.72 -11.62 -22.72
N VAL A 259 30.66 -12.54 -22.94
CA VAL A 259 31.01 -13.58 -21.96
C VAL A 259 31.63 -12.96 -20.72
N TYR A 260 32.59 -12.04 -20.86
CA TYR A 260 33.17 -11.32 -19.72
C TYR A 260 32.13 -10.48 -18.99
N GLY A 261 31.23 -9.78 -19.69
CA GLY A 261 30.13 -9.04 -19.07
C GLY A 261 29.20 -9.96 -18.28
N LEU A 262 28.76 -11.09 -18.86
CA LEU A 262 27.90 -12.06 -18.20
C LEU A 262 28.60 -12.78 -17.04
N CYS A 263 29.84 -13.21 -17.20
CA CYS A 263 30.65 -13.82 -16.14
C CYS A 263 30.94 -12.82 -15.02
N THR A 264 31.16 -11.54 -15.34
CA THR A 264 31.31 -10.47 -14.35
C THR A 264 29.98 -10.19 -13.64
N CYS A 265 28.84 -10.20 -14.34
CA CYS A 265 27.51 -10.17 -13.72
C CYS A 265 27.35 -11.34 -12.75
N LEU A 266 27.65 -12.56 -13.17
CA LEU A 266 27.49 -13.77 -12.35
C LEU A 266 28.47 -13.79 -11.16
N ALA A 267 29.70 -13.33 -11.35
CA ALA A 267 30.71 -13.23 -10.29
C ALA A 267 30.37 -12.13 -9.27
N LEU A 268 29.96 -10.95 -9.73
CA LEU A 268 29.51 -9.86 -8.85
C LEU A 268 28.16 -10.18 -8.20
N PHE A 269 27.31 -10.94 -8.87
CA PHE A 269 26.09 -11.50 -8.29
C PHE A 269 26.43 -12.45 -7.15
N ALA A 270 27.33 -13.41 -7.38
CA ALA A 270 27.81 -14.33 -6.35
C ALA A 270 28.49 -13.61 -5.18
N ALA A 271 29.31 -12.60 -5.45
CA ALA A 271 29.94 -11.77 -4.43
C ALA A 271 28.91 -10.91 -3.65
N GLY A 272 27.92 -10.34 -4.35
CA GLY A 272 26.86 -9.53 -3.78
C GLY A 272 25.92 -10.30 -2.84
N LEU A 273 25.72 -11.61 -3.09
CA LEU A 273 24.98 -12.49 -2.17
C LEU A 273 25.67 -12.63 -0.80
N LEU A 274 26.98 -12.40 -0.73
CA LEU A 274 27.83 -12.57 0.45
C LEU A 274 28.19 -11.24 1.14
N LEU A 275 27.84 -10.09 0.57
CA LEU A 275 28.17 -8.78 1.14
C LEU A 275 27.41 -8.54 2.47
N PRO A 276 28.13 -8.31 3.60
CA PRO A 276 27.50 -8.05 4.89
C PRO A 276 26.81 -6.69 4.92
N ASN A 277 25.90 -6.52 5.89
CA ASN A 277 25.21 -5.25 6.13
C ASN A 277 26.18 -4.23 6.75
N HIS A 278 26.60 -3.21 6.00
CA HIS A 278 27.31 -2.06 6.57
C HIS A 278 26.30 -0.92 6.81
N SER A 279 25.55 -0.98 7.91
CA SER A 279 24.82 0.18 8.42
C SER A 279 25.60 0.79 9.58
N SER A 280 26.67 1.54 9.28
CA SER A 280 27.49 2.23 10.28
C SER A 280 26.95 3.62 10.66
N ARG A 281 25.63 3.84 10.63
CA ARG A 281 25.01 5.04 11.20
C ARG A 281 23.75 4.67 11.97
N GLU A 282 23.76 5.00 13.26
CA GLU A 282 22.59 5.04 14.15
C GLU A 282 21.60 6.12 13.68
N VAL A 283 20.86 5.92 12.59
CA VAL A 283 19.78 6.86 12.21
C VAL A 283 18.58 6.13 11.59
N ILE A 284 17.51 6.14 12.38
CA ILE A 284 16.06 6.15 12.07
C ILE A 284 15.50 4.93 11.30
N GLN A 285 14.68 4.17 12.06
CA GLN A 285 13.92 2.96 11.72
C GLN A 285 14.75 1.71 11.37
N ARG A 286 15.08 0.95 12.43
CA ARG A 286 15.53 -0.45 12.35
C ARG A 286 14.48 -1.30 11.61
N PHE A 287 14.68 -1.53 10.31
CA PHE A 287 13.96 -2.59 9.61
C PHE A 287 14.78 -3.88 9.58
N ASP A 288 14.39 -4.80 10.46
CA ASP A 288 14.71 -6.24 10.47
C ASP A 288 16.19 -6.58 10.26
N GLU A 289 16.99 -6.26 11.28
CA GLU A 289 18.42 -6.59 11.43
C GLU A 289 18.72 -8.10 11.24
N GLN A 290 17.69 -8.96 11.23
CA GLN A 290 17.80 -10.40 11.01
C GLN A 290 18.15 -10.81 9.56
N LYS A 291 18.08 -9.89 8.58
CA LYS A 291 18.37 -10.18 7.15
C LYS A 291 19.80 -9.83 6.77
N SER A 292 20.79 -10.44 7.43
CA SER A 292 22.22 -10.12 7.26
C SER A 292 22.73 -10.30 5.83
N THR A 293 22.22 -11.29 5.09
CA THR A 293 22.57 -11.58 3.68
C THR A 293 21.34 -11.85 2.81
N THR A 294 21.51 -11.80 1.49
CA THR A 294 20.44 -12.12 0.51
C THR A 294 20.00 -13.59 0.62
N ALA A 295 20.93 -14.51 0.90
CA ALA A 295 20.62 -15.92 1.15
C ALA A 295 19.71 -16.09 2.37
N VAL A 296 20.00 -15.38 3.48
CA VAL A 296 19.14 -15.36 4.67
C VAL A 296 17.79 -14.73 4.35
N ALA A 297 17.75 -13.67 3.53
CA ALA A 297 16.50 -13.05 3.09
C ALA A 297 15.62 -14.02 2.26
N VAL A 298 16.20 -14.87 1.41
CA VAL A 298 15.47 -15.90 0.64
C VAL A 298 15.04 -17.06 1.56
N ALA A 299 15.94 -17.60 2.38
CA ALA A 299 15.64 -18.71 3.29
C ALA A 299 14.55 -18.36 4.32
N SER A 300 14.48 -17.08 4.71
CA SER A 300 13.46 -16.60 5.64
C SER A 300 12.06 -16.46 5.04
N ILE A 301 11.83 -16.82 3.77
CA ILE A 301 10.47 -17.00 3.22
C ILE A 301 9.73 -18.13 3.96
N VAL A 302 10.45 -19.16 4.41
CA VAL A 302 9.87 -20.39 5.00
C VAL A 302 9.87 -20.36 6.53
N LYS A 303 10.41 -19.29 7.15
CA LYS A 303 10.46 -19.17 8.61
C LYS A 303 9.09 -18.76 9.18
N PRO A 304 8.59 -19.41 10.25
CA PRO A 304 7.40 -18.98 10.98
C PRO A 304 7.54 -17.51 11.46
N GLY A 305 6.46 -16.72 11.37
CA GLY A 305 6.42 -15.30 11.74
C GLY A 305 7.06 -14.32 10.75
N SER A 306 7.63 -14.83 9.65
CA SER A 306 8.28 -13.99 8.62
C SER A 306 7.30 -13.27 7.68
N ASP A 307 6.02 -13.64 7.73
CA ASP A 307 4.92 -13.08 6.96
C ASP A 307 4.40 -11.76 7.55
N ARG A 308 4.75 -11.42 8.79
CA ARG A 308 4.41 -10.16 9.46
C ARG A 308 2.89 -9.86 9.46
N GLY A 309 2.06 -10.88 9.64
CA GLY A 309 0.60 -10.72 9.66
C GLY A 309 -0.05 -10.72 8.27
N ARG A 310 0.72 -10.91 7.19
CA ARG A 310 0.17 -10.97 5.83
C ARG A 310 -0.80 -12.12 5.65
N PHE A 311 -0.53 -13.28 6.26
CA PHE A 311 -1.44 -14.42 6.09
C PHE A 311 -2.78 -14.20 6.80
N ALA A 312 -2.78 -13.57 7.97
CA ALA A 312 -4.03 -13.11 8.61
C ALA A 312 -4.78 -12.15 7.69
N MET A 313 -4.10 -11.12 7.17
CA MET A 313 -4.69 -10.16 6.22
C MET A 313 -5.23 -10.84 4.95
N TRP A 314 -4.54 -11.85 4.42
CA TRP A 314 -5.01 -12.62 3.26
C TRP A 314 -6.25 -13.45 3.60
N ARG A 315 -6.29 -14.09 4.76
CA ARG A 315 -7.47 -14.81 5.24
C ARG A 315 -8.67 -13.88 5.38
N HIS A 316 -8.51 -12.72 6.00
CA HIS A 316 -9.56 -11.70 6.10
C HIS A 316 -10.00 -11.16 4.73
N THR A 317 -9.05 -10.98 3.81
CA THR A 317 -9.37 -10.60 2.42
C THR A 317 -10.16 -11.69 1.69
N LEU A 318 -9.87 -12.97 1.96
CA LEU A 318 -10.64 -14.08 1.42
C LEU A 318 -12.07 -14.12 1.98
N GLU A 319 -12.25 -13.86 3.29
CA GLU A 319 -13.58 -13.69 3.89
C GLU A 319 -14.37 -12.59 3.15
N MET A 320 -13.73 -11.45 2.88
CA MET A 320 -14.34 -10.38 2.10
C MET A 320 -14.66 -10.76 0.65
N ILE A 321 -13.81 -11.55 -0.01
CA ILE A 321 -14.10 -12.08 -1.35
C ILE A 321 -15.30 -13.03 -1.32
N VAL A 322 -15.44 -13.83 -0.26
CA VAL A 322 -16.58 -14.74 -0.07
C VAL A 322 -17.89 -13.96 0.09
N ASP A 323 -17.86 -12.84 0.82
CA ASP A 323 -19.03 -11.98 1.03
C ASP A 323 -19.38 -11.13 -0.22
N HIS A 324 -18.38 -10.82 -1.07
CA HIS A 324 -18.54 -10.02 -2.29
C HIS A 324 -18.00 -10.72 -3.57
N PRO A 325 -18.48 -11.92 -3.93
CA PRO A 325 -17.77 -12.80 -4.87
C PRO A 325 -17.81 -12.32 -6.32
N ILE A 326 -18.88 -11.68 -6.76
CA ILE A 326 -19.06 -11.33 -8.19
C ILE A 326 -18.43 -9.97 -8.51
N LEU A 327 -18.79 -8.95 -7.71
CA LEU A 327 -18.47 -7.54 -8.00
C LEU A 327 -17.36 -6.97 -7.12
N GLY A 328 -16.98 -7.66 -6.03
CA GLY A 328 -16.06 -7.12 -5.03
C GLY A 328 -16.63 -5.87 -4.34
N VAL A 329 -15.76 -5.17 -3.62
CA VAL A 329 -16.10 -3.98 -2.83
C VAL A 329 -15.96 -2.65 -3.59
N GLY A 330 -15.57 -2.70 -4.87
CA GLY A 330 -15.30 -1.54 -5.70
C GLY A 330 -13.81 -1.22 -5.80
N LEU A 331 -13.40 -0.60 -6.92
CA LEU A 331 -12.01 -0.18 -7.15
C LEU A 331 -11.54 0.77 -6.06
N ASP A 332 -10.35 0.51 -5.52
CA ASP A 332 -9.69 1.27 -4.45
C ASP A 332 -10.52 1.40 -3.17
N ASN A 333 -11.32 0.37 -2.86
CA ASN A 333 -12.21 0.33 -1.70
C ASN A 333 -11.90 -0.80 -0.71
N TRP A 334 -10.83 -1.57 -0.94
CA TRP A 334 -10.40 -2.60 0.00
C TRP A 334 -10.22 -2.05 1.41
N GLU A 335 -9.55 -0.91 1.58
CA GLU A 335 -9.28 -0.30 2.89
C GLU A 335 -10.55 0.10 3.66
N TYR A 336 -11.64 0.39 2.95
CA TYR A 336 -12.91 0.82 3.53
C TYR A 336 -13.74 -0.36 4.04
N ALA A 337 -13.62 -1.51 3.38
CA ALA A 337 -14.34 -2.72 3.71
C ALA A 337 -13.56 -3.60 4.71
N TYR A 338 -12.23 -3.65 4.59
CA TYR A 338 -11.34 -4.52 5.37
C TYR A 338 -11.53 -4.44 6.90
N PRO A 339 -11.74 -3.26 7.53
CA PRO A 339 -11.85 -3.16 8.99
C PRO A 339 -12.91 -4.07 9.61
N LEU A 340 -13.98 -4.42 8.90
CA LEU A 340 -15.02 -5.34 9.39
C LEU A 340 -14.54 -6.80 9.50
N TYR A 341 -13.51 -7.16 8.74
CA TYR A 341 -13.01 -8.53 8.64
C TYR A 341 -11.86 -8.81 9.59
N ASP A 342 -11.02 -7.81 9.87
CA ASP A 342 -9.83 -7.93 10.73
C ASP A 342 -10.15 -8.43 12.14
N LYS A 343 -11.35 -8.11 12.66
CA LYS A 343 -11.89 -8.60 13.95
C LYS A 343 -10.95 -8.41 15.16
N GLY A 344 -9.96 -7.53 15.06
CA GLY A 344 -8.98 -7.29 16.11
C GLY A 344 -7.91 -8.39 16.22
N ASP A 345 -7.60 -9.11 15.13
CA ASP A 345 -6.54 -10.11 15.09
C ASP A 345 -5.19 -9.50 15.54
N PRO A 346 -4.60 -9.96 16.67
CA PRO A 346 -3.35 -9.42 17.19
C PRO A 346 -2.16 -9.66 16.26
N GLU A 347 -2.24 -10.63 15.34
CA GLU A 347 -1.26 -10.85 14.27
C GLU A 347 -1.53 -9.95 13.04
N GLY A 348 -2.79 -9.54 12.83
CA GLY A 348 -3.25 -8.61 11.78
C GLY A 348 -2.89 -7.13 12.03
N LYS A 349 -2.24 -6.81 13.16
CA LYS A 349 -1.70 -5.50 13.57
C LYS A 349 -2.25 -4.28 12.82
N ILE A 350 -3.52 -3.95 13.06
CA ILE A 350 -3.97 -2.55 13.00
C ILE A 350 -3.49 -1.86 14.29
N THR A 351 -2.21 -1.49 14.34
CA THR A 351 -1.79 -0.46 15.30
C THR A 351 -2.31 0.88 14.81
N SER A 352 -2.44 1.88 15.69
CA SER A 352 -2.77 3.26 15.29
C SER A 352 -1.80 3.87 14.26
N ALA A 353 -0.66 3.20 13.99
CA ALA A 353 0.33 3.57 12.99
C ALA A 353 0.34 2.68 11.73
N SER A 354 -0.46 1.61 11.66
CA SER A 354 -0.32 0.57 10.62
C SER A 354 -1.65 0.09 10.02
N GLU A 355 -2.67 0.95 9.98
CA GLU A 355 -3.90 0.69 9.22
C GLU A 355 -3.55 0.23 7.81
N PRO A 356 -3.84 -1.05 7.46
CA PRO A 356 -3.47 -1.58 6.18
C PRO A 356 -4.34 -0.93 5.11
N VAL A 357 -3.70 -0.57 4.00
CA VAL A 357 -4.36 0.02 2.83
C VAL A 357 -4.66 -1.04 1.76
N ARG A 358 -4.00 -2.21 1.83
CA ARG A 358 -4.08 -3.28 0.81
C ARG A 358 -3.54 -4.63 1.29
N PRO A 359 -3.93 -5.75 0.65
CA PRO A 359 -3.56 -7.10 1.08
C PRO A 359 -2.12 -7.51 0.77
N HIS A 360 -1.29 -6.67 0.13
CA HIS A 360 0.08 -7.03 -0.31
C HIS A 360 0.13 -8.26 -1.23
N ASN A 361 -0.90 -8.42 -2.06
CA ASN A 361 -1.02 -9.45 -3.09
C ASN A 361 -1.98 -8.92 -4.17
N ASP A 362 -1.47 -8.67 -5.38
CA ASP A 362 -2.24 -8.05 -6.47
C ASP A 362 -3.47 -8.89 -6.87
N TYR A 363 -3.41 -10.22 -6.74
CA TYR A 363 -4.51 -11.10 -7.14
C TYR A 363 -5.64 -11.09 -6.12
N LEU A 364 -5.30 -11.16 -4.83
CA LEU A 364 -6.28 -10.98 -3.76
C LEU A 364 -6.86 -9.56 -3.82
N TRP A 365 -6.05 -8.57 -4.15
CA TRP A 365 -6.51 -7.18 -4.30
C TRP A 365 -7.49 -7.03 -5.47
N ILE A 366 -7.15 -7.56 -6.66
CA ILE A 366 -8.06 -7.57 -7.82
C ILE A 366 -9.37 -8.31 -7.48
N ALA A 367 -9.28 -9.48 -6.86
CA ALA A 367 -10.45 -10.29 -6.53
C ALA A 367 -11.34 -9.64 -5.46
N SER A 368 -10.76 -8.95 -4.48
CA SER A 368 -11.53 -8.28 -3.44
C SER A 368 -12.22 -7.01 -3.93
N GLU A 369 -11.57 -6.23 -4.78
CA GLU A 369 -12.15 -4.96 -5.26
C GLU A 369 -13.07 -5.13 -6.46
N LEU A 370 -12.71 -6.02 -7.39
CA LEU A 370 -13.43 -6.20 -8.65
C LEU A 370 -14.21 -7.52 -8.73
N GLY A 371 -14.17 -8.32 -7.67
CA GLY A 371 -14.74 -9.65 -7.62
C GLY A 371 -14.03 -10.65 -8.53
N LEU A 372 -14.60 -11.86 -8.60
CA LEU A 372 -14.17 -12.89 -9.54
C LEU A 372 -14.33 -12.43 -10.99
N LEU A 373 -15.26 -11.53 -11.29
CA LEU A 373 -15.41 -10.96 -12.63
C LEU A 373 -14.14 -10.21 -13.06
N GLY A 374 -13.61 -9.33 -12.21
CA GLY A 374 -12.37 -8.60 -12.50
C GLY A 374 -11.14 -9.51 -12.55
N LEU A 375 -11.07 -10.50 -11.65
CA LEU A 375 -9.99 -11.48 -11.67
C LEU A 375 -10.01 -12.31 -12.97
N LEU A 376 -11.17 -12.77 -13.42
CA LEU A 376 -11.32 -13.50 -14.68
C LEU A 376 -10.97 -12.64 -15.90
N ALA A 377 -11.36 -11.36 -15.91
CA ALA A 377 -10.98 -10.43 -16.97
C ALA A 377 -9.45 -10.20 -17.01
N PHE A 378 -8.81 -10.10 -15.84
CA PHE A 378 -7.35 -10.02 -15.75
C PHE A 378 -6.67 -11.30 -16.23
N LEU A 379 -7.14 -12.48 -15.80
CA LEU A 379 -6.63 -13.77 -16.26
C LEU A 379 -6.81 -13.96 -17.77
N TRP A 380 -7.92 -13.48 -18.34
CA TRP A 380 -8.13 -13.50 -19.78
C TRP A 380 -7.07 -12.69 -20.53
N LEU A 381 -6.69 -11.50 -20.02
CA LEU A 381 -5.58 -10.71 -20.56
C LEU A 381 -4.25 -11.49 -20.50
N ILE A 382 -3.97 -12.17 -19.40
CA ILE A 382 -2.75 -12.99 -19.27
C ILE A 382 -2.77 -14.17 -20.26
N ILE A 383 -3.89 -14.88 -20.39
CA ILE A 383 -4.04 -16.00 -21.35
C ILE A 383 -3.86 -15.51 -22.79
N ALA A 384 -4.46 -14.37 -23.15
CA ALA A 384 -4.29 -13.77 -24.47
C ALA A 384 -2.83 -13.39 -24.74
N THR A 385 -2.12 -12.90 -23.73
CA THR A 385 -0.69 -12.58 -23.79
C THR A 385 0.16 -13.82 -24.05
N VAL A 386 -0.10 -14.92 -23.35
CA VAL A 386 0.62 -16.19 -23.56
C VAL A 386 0.35 -16.73 -24.97
N LYS A 387 -0.91 -16.74 -25.41
CA LYS A 387 -1.27 -17.18 -26.78
C LYS A 387 -0.54 -16.37 -27.85
N LEU A 388 -0.52 -15.04 -27.68
CA LEU A 388 0.20 -14.15 -28.58
C LEU A 388 1.70 -14.44 -28.58
N ALA A 389 2.32 -14.62 -27.42
CA ALA A 389 3.74 -14.92 -27.31
C ALA A 389 4.11 -16.26 -27.97
N VAL A 390 3.28 -17.31 -27.83
CA VAL A 390 3.48 -18.58 -28.54
C VAL A 390 3.44 -18.37 -30.05
N GLY A 391 2.50 -17.58 -30.56
CA GLY A 391 2.43 -17.24 -31.98
C GLY A 391 3.67 -16.50 -32.49
N THR A 392 4.16 -15.48 -31.76
CA THR A 392 5.32 -14.68 -32.18
C THR A 392 6.63 -15.46 -32.11
N MET A 393 6.72 -16.53 -31.30
CA MET A 393 7.87 -17.44 -31.28
C MET A 393 8.06 -18.23 -32.58
N GLY A 394 7.02 -18.37 -33.39
CA GLY A 394 7.11 -18.93 -34.75
C GLY A 394 7.83 -18.03 -35.76
N SER A 395 8.21 -16.80 -35.39
CA SER A 395 8.86 -15.86 -36.30
C SER A 395 10.28 -16.30 -36.70
N ASN A 396 10.59 -16.19 -37.99
CA ASN A 396 11.94 -16.43 -38.52
C ASN A 396 12.98 -15.38 -38.07
N LYS A 397 12.54 -14.20 -37.59
CA LYS A 397 13.44 -13.13 -37.13
C LYS A 397 13.91 -13.41 -35.70
N ALA A 398 15.22 -13.61 -35.53
CA ALA A 398 15.82 -13.86 -34.21
C ALA A 398 15.56 -12.72 -33.21
N SER A 399 15.52 -11.48 -33.67
CA SER A 399 15.23 -10.31 -32.85
C SER A 399 13.78 -10.29 -32.33
N VAL A 400 12.81 -10.77 -33.12
CA VAL A 400 11.40 -10.88 -32.71
C VAL A 400 11.24 -11.96 -31.63
N ARG A 401 11.90 -13.11 -31.80
CA ARG A 401 11.93 -14.16 -30.78
C ARG A 401 12.61 -13.69 -29.49
N ALA A 402 13.75 -12.98 -29.60
CA ALA A 402 14.44 -12.40 -28.44
C ALA A 402 13.55 -11.41 -27.68
N LEU A 403 12.88 -10.49 -28.38
CA LEU A 403 11.93 -9.56 -27.76
C LEU A 403 10.78 -10.30 -27.08
N THR A 404 10.22 -11.33 -27.74
CA THR A 404 9.13 -12.14 -27.18
C THR A 404 9.53 -12.78 -25.84
N VAL A 405 10.68 -13.45 -25.80
CA VAL A 405 11.21 -14.09 -24.58
C VAL A 405 11.45 -13.06 -23.48
N CYS A 406 12.08 -11.93 -23.80
CA CYS A 406 12.36 -10.86 -22.83
C CYS A 406 11.08 -10.19 -22.31
N SER A 407 10.07 -9.97 -23.15
CA SER A 407 8.80 -9.39 -22.70
C SER A 407 8.02 -10.35 -21.81
N VAL A 408 8.01 -11.65 -22.14
CA VAL A 408 7.41 -12.68 -21.27
C VAL A 408 8.14 -12.76 -19.93
N LEU A 409 9.48 -12.72 -19.93
CA LEU A 409 10.27 -12.63 -18.70
C LEU A 409 9.84 -11.42 -17.85
N GLY A 410 9.71 -10.22 -18.43
CA GLY A 410 9.30 -9.02 -17.69
C GLY A 410 7.89 -9.07 -17.15
N ILE A 411 6.93 -9.51 -17.97
CA ILE A 411 5.52 -9.66 -17.58
C ILE A 411 5.41 -10.62 -16.40
N PHE A 412 5.97 -11.83 -16.52
CA PHE A 412 5.85 -12.84 -15.48
C PHE A 412 6.74 -12.55 -14.25
N SER A 413 7.80 -11.75 -14.40
CA SER A 413 8.55 -11.24 -13.24
C SER A 413 7.72 -10.29 -12.40
N LEU A 414 6.98 -9.39 -13.04
CA LEU A 414 6.07 -8.46 -12.34
C LEU A 414 4.87 -9.21 -11.75
N LEU A 415 4.27 -10.15 -12.48
CA LEU A 415 3.19 -11.01 -11.96
C LEU A 415 3.64 -11.84 -10.75
N GLY A 416 4.83 -12.43 -10.80
CA GLY A 416 5.39 -13.19 -9.68
C GLY A 416 5.74 -12.30 -8.48
N HIS A 417 6.21 -11.08 -8.72
CA HIS A 417 6.42 -10.09 -7.66
C HIS A 417 5.10 -9.69 -6.98
N GLY A 418 4.01 -9.55 -7.76
CA GLY A 418 2.66 -9.23 -7.30
C GLY A 418 2.02 -10.26 -6.38
N LEU A 419 2.57 -11.48 -6.25
CA LEU A 419 2.11 -12.45 -5.25
C LEU A 419 2.39 -12.01 -3.79
N PHE A 420 3.40 -11.16 -3.58
CA PHE A 420 3.87 -10.77 -2.23
C PHE A 420 4.16 -9.27 -2.08
N SER A 421 3.69 -8.49 -3.05
CA SER A 421 3.92 -7.06 -3.23
C SER A 421 2.83 -6.49 -4.15
N PHE A 422 2.97 -5.25 -4.59
CA PHE A 422 1.93 -4.51 -5.31
C PHE A 422 2.42 -3.73 -6.55
N PRO A 423 3.06 -4.37 -7.54
CA PRO A 423 3.46 -3.70 -8.79
C PRO A 423 2.34 -2.95 -9.50
N LYS A 424 1.08 -3.42 -9.41
CA LYS A 424 -0.08 -2.80 -10.08
C LYS A 424 -0.31 -1.35 -9.67
N GLU A 425 -0.15 -1.03 -8.38
CA GLU A 425 -0.36 0.34 -7.86
C GLU A 425 0.68 1.31 -8.43
N GLN A 426 1.88 0.80 -8.66
CA GLN A 426 3.08 1.60 -8.88
C GLN A 426 3.15 2.06 -10.33
N PRO A 427 3.08 3.38 -10.62
CA PRO A 427 3.03 3.90 -11.98
C PRO A 427 4.19 3.41 -12.84
N ALA A 428 5.39 3.31 -12.26
CA ALA A 428 6.59 2.85 -12.96
C ALA A 428 6.57 1.35 -13.29
N SER A 429 6.19 0.50 -12.34
CA SER A 429 6.16 -0.96 -12.53
C SER A 429 4.97 -1.38 -13.38
N ALA A 430 3.78 -0.81 -13.12
CA ALA A 430 2.60 -0.97 -13.97
C ALA A 430 2.89 -0.48 -15.39
N GLY A 431 3.52 0.68 -15.54
CA GLY A 431 3.97 1.20 -16.84
C GLY A 431 4.82 0.19 -17.61
N LEU A 432 5.82 -0.42 -16.98
CA LEU A 432 6.66 -1.44 -17.61
C LEU A 432 5.87 -2.71 -17.99
N PHE A 433 4.96 -3.19 -17.15
CA PHE A 433 4.07 -4.31 -17.49
C PHE A 433 3.30 -4.04 -18.79
N TRP A 434 2.65 -2.88 -18.87
CA TRP A 434 1.88 -2.49 -20.04
C TRP A 434 2.76 -2.23 -21.27
N ILE A 435 3.98 -1.72 -21.10
CA ILE A 435 4.91 -1.53 -22.21
C ILE A 435 5.41 -2.87 -22.77
N HIS A 436 5.62 -3.89 -21.93
CA HIS A 436 5.90 -5.26 -22.40
C HIS A 436 4.70 -5.86 -23.16
N LEU A 437 3.47 -5.69 -22.65
CA LEU A 437 2.26 -6.09 -23.38
C LEU A 437 2.16 -5.38 -24.73
N SER A 438 2.48 -4.10 -24.76
CA SER A 438 2.44 -3.27 -25.96
C SER A 438 3.50 -3.69 -26.98
N ALA A 439 4.72 -3.99 -26.51
CA ALA A 439 5.80 -4.50 -27.35
C ALA A 439 5.42 -5.85 -27.99
N LEU A 440 4.81 -6.77 -27.22
CA LEU A 440 4.28 -8.02 -27.77
C LEU A 440 3.12 -7.79 -28.74
N GLY A 441 2.18 -6.91 -28.38
CA GLY A 441 1.05 -6.53 -29.24
C GLY A 441 1.50 -5.97 -30.59
N ALA A 442 2.58 -5.20 -30.61
CA ALA A 442 3.13 -4.60 -31.84
C ALA A 442 3.79 -5.64 -32.76
N LEU A 443 4.16 -6.83 -32.26
CA LEU A 443 4.74 -7.90 -33.05
C LEU A 443 3.74 -8.68 -33.91
N SER A 444 2.45 -8.58 -33.61
CA SER A 444 1.40 -9.33 -34.29
C SER A 444 0.33 -8.43 -34.85
N PRO A 445 0.55 -7.82 -36.02
CA PRO A 445 -0.55 -7.16 -36.67
C PRO A 445 -1.05 -8.05 -37.81
N GLU A 446 -2.23 -8.65 -37.61
CA GLU A 446 -3.17 -8.69 -38.72
C GLU A 446 -3.44 -7.22 -39.07
N ARG A 447 -2.71 -6.69 -40.06
CA ARG A 447 -2.92 -5.35 -40.61
C ARG A 447 -3.99 -5.47 -41.69
N GLY A 448 -5.05 -4.69 -41.54
CA GLY A 448 -6.10 -4.60 -42.54
C GLY A 448 -6.50 -3.15 -42.74
N LEU A 449 -6.94 -2.83 -43.95
CA LEU A 449 -7.57 -1.54 -44.27
C LEU A 449 -8.84 -1.39 -43.42
N GLY A 450 -8.80 -0.50 -42.42
CA GLY A 450 -9.93 -0.21 -41.55
C GLY A 450 -10.55 1.15 -41.87
N ARG A 451 -11.86 1.29 -41.68
CA ARG A 451 -12.59 2.56 -41.89
C ARG A 451 -12.00 3.71 -41.06
N ASN A 452 -12.09 4.90 -41.65
CA ASN A 452 -11.56 6.20 -41.23
C ASN A 452 -12.15 6.80 -39.92
N LYS A 453 -12.54 5.97 -38.94
CA LYS A 453 -13.10 6.40 -37.65
C LYS A 453 -12.15 6.18 -36.45
N ALA A 454 -10.94 5.67 -36.68
CA ALA A 454 -9.95 5.42 -35.63
C ALA A 454 -9.46 6.70 -34.91
N TRP A 455 -9.56 7.87 -35.55
CA TRP A 455 -9.25 9.16 -34.93
C TRP A 455 -10.19 9.49 -33.76
N VAL A 456 -11.45 9.02 -33.79
CA VAL A 456 -12.42 9.23 -32.69
C VAL A 456 -11.91 8.60 -31.40
N LEU A 457 -11.31 7.41 -31.48
CA LEU A 457 -10.75 6.74 -30.31
C LEU A 457 -9.56 7.53 -29.73
N HIS A 458 -8.73 8.15 -30.56
CA HIS A 458 -7.65 9.02 -30.10
C HIS A 458 -8.17 10.32 -29.48
N VAL A 459 -9.26 10.89 -29.98
CA VAL A 459 -9.90 12.07 -29.37
C VAL A 459 -10.49 11.73 -28.00
N LEU A 460 -11.22 10.62 -27.87
CA LEU A 460 -11.74 10.15 -26.57
C LEU A 460 -10.60 9.92 -25.56
N THR A 461 -9.53 9.28 -26.03
CA THR A 461 -8.29 9.03 -25.29
C THR A 461 -7.60 10.32 -24.82
N LEU A 462 -7.56 11.35 -25.68
CA LEU A 462 -7.01 12.67 -25.35
C LEU A 462 -7.83 13.35 -24.25
N LEU A 463 -9.17 13.35 -24.38
CA LEU A 463 -10.07 13.94 -23.40
C LEU A 463 -9.92 13.26 -22.02
N VAL A 464 -9.87 11.94 -22.00
CA VAL A 464 -9.66 11.19 -20.74
C VAL A 464 -8.27 11.45 -20.15
N SER A 465 -7.23 11.56 -20.97
CA SER A 465 -5.86 11.86 -20.49
C SER A 465 -5.75 13.29 -19.94
N ALA A 466 -6.41 14.27 -20.58
CA ALA A 466 -6.48 15.64 -20.08
C ALA A 466 -7.23 15.70 -18.74
N PHE A 467 -8.33 14.97 -18.63
CA PHE A 467 -9.06 14.82 -17.36
C PHE A 467 -8.20 14.16 -16.27
N ALA A 468 -7.46 13.09 -16.60
CA ALA A 468 -6.52 12.43 -15.69
C ALA A 468 -5.43 13.38 -15.18
N LEU A 469 -4.92 14.26 -16.05
CA LEU A 469 -3.93 15.28 -15.70
C LEU A 469 -4.48 16.28 -14.67
N VAL A 470 -5.70 16.79 -14.91
CA VAL A 470 -6.39 17.71 -14.00
C VAL A 470 -6.66 17.02 -12.65
N LEU A 471 -7.11 15.78 -12.67
CA LEU A 471 -7.37 15.01 -11.44
C LEU A 471 -6.08 14.79 -10.63
N ASN A 472 -4.98 14.41 -11.29
CA ASN A 472 -3.68 14.23 -10.63
C ASN A 472 -3.13 15.55 -10.07
N TRP A 473 -3.31 16.66 -10.78
CA TRP A 473 -2.96 17.99 -10.28
C TRP A 473 -3.75 18.35 -9.01
N ARG A 474 -5.07 18.10 -8.99
CA ARG A 474 -5.90 18.29 -7.80
C ARG A 474 -5.42 17.40 -6.64
N HIS A 475 -5.02 16.16 -6.91
CA HIS A 475 -4.46 15.27 -5.87
C HIS A 475 -3.16 15.83 -5.29
N MET A 476 -2.26 16.33 -6.13
CA MET A 476 -1.05 16.99 -5.63
C MET A 476 -1.38 18.25 -4.80
N ALA A 477 -2.35 19.05 -5.22
CA ALA A 477 -2.81 20.23 -4.48
C ALA A 477 -3.47 19.87 -3.13
N PHE A 478 -4.22 18.76 -3.10
CA PHE A 478 -4.76 18.15 -1.88
C PHE A 478 -3.62 17.84 -0.92
N ASP A 479 -2.62 17.06 -1.36
CA ASP A 479 -1.49 16.63 -0.52
C ASP A 479 -0.72 17.81 0.07
N VAL A 480 -0.49 18.85 -0.72
CA VAL A 480 0.19 20.07 -0.24
C VAL A 480 -0.62 20.72 0.88
N SER A 481 -1.93 20.86 0.71
CA SER A 481 -2.81 21.48 1.70
C SER A 481 -2.94 20.60 2.95
N TYR A 482 -3.10 19.29 2.76
CA TYR A 482 -3.14 18.27 3.82
C TYR A 482 -1.88 18.27 4.68
N ASN A 483 -0.70 18.24 4.06
CA ASN A 483 0.59 18.25 4.77
C ASN A 483 0.81 19.57 5.51
N ARG A 484 0.43 20.71 4.92
CA ARG A 484 0.46 22.02 5.61
C ARG A 484 -0.50 22.05 6.80
N ALA A 485 -1.72 21.53 6.64
CA ALA A 485 -2.69 21.45 7.74
C ALA A 485 -2.13 20.68 8.93
N GLN A 486 -1.49 19.53 8.69
CA GLN A 486 -0.81 18.75 9.73
C GLN A 486 0.35 19.52 10.39
N ALA A 487 1.14 20.26 9.61
CA ALA A 487 2.21 21.09 10.17
C ALA A 487 1.69 22.21 11.09
N TYR A 488 0.56 22.83 10.74
CA TYR A 488 -0.13 23.80 11.62
C TYR A 488 -0.70 23.13 12.88
N ALA A 489 -1.32 21.95 12.74
CA ALA A 489 -1.84 21.18 13.86
C ALA A 489 -0.74 20.74 14.83
N ALA A 490 0.45 20.38 14.34
CA ALA A 490 1.62 20.08 15.17
C ALA A 490 2.07 21.27 16.04
N ARG A 491 1.76 22.50 15.61
CA ARG A 491 1.98 23.74 16.37
C ARG A 491 0.76 24.17 17.19
N GLN A 492 -0.25 23.30 17.30
CA GLN A 492 -1.52 23.56 17.99
C GLN A 492 -2.32 24.73 17.40
N GLN A 493 -2.09 25.06 16.13
CA GLN A 493 -2.82 26.13 15.43
C GLN A 493 -4.04 25.54 14.71
N TRP A 494 -5.14 25.34 15.44
CA TRP A 494 -6.31 24.59 14.97
C TRP A 494 -7.07 25.28 13.84
N LEU A 495 -7.32 26.60 13.94
CA LEU A 495 -8.09 27.32 12.92
C LEU A 495 -7.41 27.33 11.54
N PRO A 496 -6.11 27.65 11.41
CA PRO A 496 -5.39 27.47 10.14
C PRO A 496 -5.38 26.02 9.65
N ALA A 497 -5.24 25.04 10.55
CA ALA A 497 -5.24 23.63 10.19
C ALA A 497 -6.60 23.18 9.61
N VAL A 498 -7.72 23.58 10.21
CA VAL A 498 -9.07 23.32 9.69
C VAL A 498 -9.26 23.94 8.31
N ARG A 499 -8.93 25.23 8.14
CA ARG A 499 -9.06 25.91 6.84
C ARG A 499 -8.26 25.22 5.72
N LEU A 500 -7.04 24.78 6.02
CA LEU A 500 -6.23 24.06 5.03
C LEU A 500 -6.79 22.67 4.74
N MET A 501 -7.43 22.03 5.71
CA MET A 501 -8.10 20.76 5.50
C MET A 501 -9.37 20.91 4.65
N ASP A 502 -10.12 22.02 4.82
CA ASP A 502 -11.23 22.37 3.93
C ASP A 502 -10.74 22.58 2.49
N ILE A 503 -9.67 23.38 2.30
CA ILE A 503 -9.06 23.59 0.98
C ILE A 503 -8.58 22.26 0.38
N ALA A 504 -8.02 21.36 1.19
CA ALA A 504 -7.64 20.03 0.73
C ALA A 504 -8.88 19.28 0.24
N LEU A 505 -9.91 19.12 1.08
CA LEU A 505 -11.13 18.38 0.75
C LEU A 505 -11.91 18.98 -0.45
N GLU A 506 -11.80 20.29 -0.71
CA GLU A 506 -12.30 20.94 -1.94
C GLU A 506 -11.56 20.48 -3.21
N GLN A 507 -10.27 20.16 -3.12
CA GLN A 507 -9.56 19.50 -4.23
C GLN A 507 -10.09 18.08 -4.47
N GLY A 508 -10.59 17.46 -3.41
CA GLY A 508 -11.40 16.24 -3.41
C GLY A 508 -11.00 15.29 -2.27
N PRO A 509 -11.86 14.33 -1.90
CA PRO A 509 -11.65 13.43 -0.77
C PRO A 509 -10.70 12.28 -1.15
N PHE A 510 -9.47 12.60 -1.55
CA PHE A 510 -8.46 11.62 -1.95
C PHE A 510 -8.03 10.71 -0.78
N ASP A 511 -8.10 11.21 0.45
CA ASP A 511 -7.77 10.48 1.66
C ASP A 511 -8.83 10.74 2.73
N HIS A 512 -9.54 9.70 3.17
CA HIS A 512 -10.60 9.80 4.18
C HIS A 512 -10.07 10.29 5.54
N ARG A 513 -8.77 10.09 5.82
CA ARG A 513 -8.12 10.54 7.06
C ARG A 513 -8.13 12.06 7.16
N ALA A 514 -8.19 12.78 6.03
CA ALA A 514 -8.35 14.24 6.03
C ALA A 514 -9.65 14.68 6.70
N SER A 515 -10.78 14.03 6.41
CA SER A 515 -12.07 14.34 7.05
C SER A 515 -12.03 14.05 8.56
N PHE A 516 -11.42 12.92 8.96
CA PHE A 516 -11.23 12.62 10.39
C PHE A 516 -10.33 13.64 11.10
N LEU A 517 -9.20 14.00 10.49
CA LEU A 517 -8.28 14.98 11.05
C LEU A 517 -8.91 16.37 11.11
N LYS A 518 -9.69 16.78 10.09
CA LYS A 518 -10.51 18.00 10.13
C LYS A 518 -11.40 18.00 11.38
N ALA A 519 -12.19 16.94 11.57
CA ALA A 519 -13.09 16.82 12.72
C ALA A 519 -12.34 16.89 14.06
N ARG A 520 -11.18 16.24 14.14
CA ARG A 520 -10.29 16.31 15.32
C ARG A 520 -9.77 17.73 15.57
N TYR A 521 -9.38 18.47 14.53
CA TYR A 521 -8.92 19.85 14.69
C TYR A 521 -10.05 20.78 15.10
N VAL A 522 -11.27 20.58 14.58
CA VAL A 522 -12.47 21.31 15.02
C VAL A 522 -12.74 21.04 16.51
N GLN A 523 -12.66 19.77 16.94
CA GLN A 523 -12.77 19.39 18.35
C GLN A 523 -11.75 20.11 19.24
N LEU A 524 -10.48 20.10 18.84
CA LEU A 524 -9.39 20.77 19.58
C LEU A 524 -9.52 22.30 19.56
N GLY A 525 -10.17 22.85 18.52
CA GLY A 525 -10.52 24.27 18.41
C GLY A 525 -11.65 24.72 19.34
N GLY A 526 -12.31 23.80 20.06
CA GLY A 526 -13.23 24.09 21.17
C GLY A 526 -14.72 24.13 20.82
N SER A 527 -15.11 23.97 19.55
CA SER A 527 -16.53 23.89 19.19
C SER A 527 -17.01 22.45 19.17
N ARG A 528 -17.76 22.06 20.20
CA ARG A 528 -18.27 20.68 20.37
C ARG A 528 -19.28 20.29 19.30
N ASP A 529 -20.26 21.15 19.01
CA ASP A 529 -21.32 20.87 18.03
C ASP A 529 -20.75 20.81 16.60
N ALA A 530 -19.81 21.69 16.27
CA ALA A 530 -19.11 21.64 15.00
C ALA A 530 -18.26 20.36 14.89
N ALA A 531 -17.65 19.89 15.98
CA ALA A 531 -16.90 18.65 15.99
C ALA A 531 -17.79 17.42 15.79
N ILE A 532 -18.95 17.35 16.46
CA ILE A 532 -19.96 16.30 16.25
C ILE A 532 -20.37 16.27 14.78
N SER A 533 -20.67 17.44 14.20
CA SER A 533 -21.07 17.56 12.79
C SER A 533 -19.95 17.11 11.83
N ALA A 534 -18.71 17.54 12.08
CA ALA A 534 -17.56 17.14 11.28
C ALA A 534 -17.23 15.65 11.40
N TYR A 535 -17.43 15.03 12.58
CA TYR A 535 -17.27 13.58 12.74
C TYR A 535 -18.37 12.79 12.02
N ARG A 536 -19.61 13.29 11.99
CA ARG A 536 -20.69 12.70 11.18
C ARG A 536 -20.34 12.79 9.69
N GLU A 537 -19.88 13.94 9.20
CA GLU A 537 -19.40 14.11 7.81
C GLU A 537 -18.24 13.15 7.49
N ALA A 538 -17.29 12.96 8.42
CA ALA A 538 -16.20 12.00 8.23
C ALA A 538 -16.66 10.53 8.17
N LEU A 539 -17.80 10.19 8.80
CA LEU A 539 -18.39 8.85 8.68
C LEU A 539 -19.11 8.64 7.35
N GLU A 540 -19.55 9.69 6.67
CA GLU A 540 -20.09 9.59 5.32
C GLU A 540 -19.01 9.17 4.31
N SER A 541 -17.77 9.62 4.50
CA SER A 541 -16.63 9.25 3.63
C SER A 541 -16.01 7.90 3.98
N HIS A 542 -15.99 7.51 5.26
CA HIS A 542 -15.53 6.18 5.70
C HIS A 542 -16.40 5.62 6.84
N PRO A 543 -17.49 4.90 6.52
CA PRO A 543 -18.45 4.40 7.51
C PRO A 543 -17.87 3.42 8.54
N ASN A 544 -16.81 2.69 8.16
CA ASN A 544 -16.18 1.67 9.00
C ASN A 544 -14.92 2.18 9.71
N TYR A 545 -14.80 3.49 9.98
CA TYR A 545 -13.62 4.02 10.66
C TYR A 545 -13.82 4.06 12.18
N ALA A 546 -13.24 3.08 12.88
CA ALA A 546 -13.46 2.89 14.32
C ALA A 546 -13.07 4.11 15.17
N HIS A 547 -11.99 4.81 14.79
CA HIS A 547 -11.54 6.02 15.49
C HIS A 547 -12.55 7.17 15.39
N THR A 548 -13.23 7.34 14.26
CA THR A 548 -14.28 8.35 14.08
C THR A 548 -15.49 8.04 14.95
N HIS A 549 -15.96 6.79 14.95
CA HIS A 549 -17.05 6.34 15.83
C HIS A 549 -16.71 6.55 17.31
N HIS A 550 -15.50 6.19 17.72
CA HIS A 550 -15.04 6.39 19.08
C HIS A 550 -15.05 7.88 19.49
N ASN A 551 -14.44 8.76 18.70
CA ASN A 551 -14.38 10.18 19.04
C ASN A 551 -15.77 10.85 19.03
N LEU A 552 -16.64 10.45 18.10
CA LEU A 552 -18.03 10.87 18.08
C LEU A 552 -18.75 10.44 19.37
N GLY A 553 -18.57 9.18 19.79
CA GLY A 553 -19.13 8.65 21.04
C GLY A 553 -18.66 9.42 22.27
N VAL A 554 -17.38 9.78 22.35
CA VAL A 554 -16.82 10.60 23.45
C VAL A 554 -17.49 11.97 23.50
N LEU A 555 -17.69 12.61 22.33
CA LEU A 555 -18.32 13.92 22.27
C LEU A 555 -19.79 13.87 22.70
N LEU A 556 -20.55 12.88 22.21
CA LEU A 556 -21.96 12.64 22.56
C LEU A 556 -22.14 12.29 24.04
N ALA A 557 -21.23 11.48 24.60
CA ALA A 557 -21.28 11.14 26.03
C ALA A 557 -21.16 12.39 26.90
N GLY A 558 -20.27 13.33 26.56
CA GLY A 558 -20.17 14.56 27.34
C GLY A 558 -21.22 15.64 26.99
N THR A 559 -22.13 15.40 26.04
CA THR A 559 -23.41 16.13 25.91
C THR A 559 -24.58 15.39 26.56
N ALA A 560 -24.31 14.28 27.25
CA ALA A 560 -25.31 13.38 27.83
C ALA A 560 -26.28 12.77 26.79
N GLU A 561 -25.89 12.72 25.52
CA GLU A 561 -26.62 11.99 24.46
C GLU A 561 -26.28 10.49 24.53
N TRP A 562 -26.65 9.85 25.64
CA TRP A 562 -26.16 8.53 26.03
C TRP A 562 -26.46 7.43 25.01
N ASP A 563 -27.67 7.39 24.45
CA ASP A 563 -28.05 6.35 23.48
C ASP A 563 -27.23 6.43 22.19
N GLN A 564 -26.98 7.65 21.71
CA GLN A 564 -26.13 7.85 20.54
C GLN A 564 -24.67 7.52 20.87
N ALA A 565 -24.18 7.88 22.06
CA ALA A 565 -22.85 7.51 22.51
C ALA A 565 -22.65 5.99 22.59
N ILE A 566 -23.61 5.28 23.17
CA ILE A 566 -23.64 3.80 23.22
C ILE A 566 -23.59 3.23 21.80
N SER A 567 -24.42 3.74 20.90
CA SER A 567 -24.45 3.31 19.49
C SER A 567 -23.08 3.52 18.81
N SER A 568 -22.48 4.70 18.97
CA SER A 568 -21.15 5.00 18.42
C SER A 568 -20.05 4.11 18.99
N PHE A 569 -19.98 3.92 20.30
CA PHE A 569 -18.97 3.02 20.89
C PHE A 569 -19.19 1.56 20.50
N THR A 570 -20.44 1.10 20.47
CA THR A 570 -20.79 -0.26 20.03
C THR A 570 -20.37 -0.47 18.57
N LYS A 571 -20.60 0.52 17.70
CA LYS A 571 -20.16 0.47 16.31
C LYS A 571 -18.63 0.42 16.20
N ALA A 572 -17.91 1.25 16.97
CA ALA A 572 -16.45 1.20 17.03
C ALA A 572 -15.93 -0.19 17.46
N LEU A 573 -16.56 -0.82 18.45
CA LEU A 573 -16.20 -2.16 18.94
C LEU A 573 -16.60 -3.28 17.98
N SER A 574 -17.68 -3.10 17.20
CA SER A 574 -18.04 -4.07 16.16
C SER A 574 -17.03 -4.11 15.01
N ILE A 575 -16.38 -2.97 14.73
CA ILE A 575 -15.31 -2.86 13.72
C ILE A 575 -13.99 -3.33 14.32
N ARG A 576 -13.67 -2.87 15.54
CA ARG A 576 -12.42 -3.17 16.23
C ARG A 576 -12.71 -3.72 17.64
N PRO A 577 -12.94 -5.04 17.77
CA PRO A 577 -13.26 -5.67 19.06
C PRO A 577 -12.25 -5.41 20.18
N GLY A 578 -10.96 -5.36 19.84
CA GLY A 578 -9.86 -5.04 20.75
C GLY A 578 -9.61 -3.53 20.96
N TYR A 579 -10.58 -2.65 20.68
CA TYR A 579 -10.43 -1.22 20.93
C TYR A 579 -10.74 -0.89 22.40
N THR A 580 -9.80 -1.24 23.30
CA THR A 580 -9.97 -1.13 24.75
C THR A 580 -10.44 0.25 25.21
N GLN A 581 -9.93 1.33 24.60
CA GLN A 581 -10.37 2.69 24.92
C GLN A 581 -11.88 2.88 24.65
N ALA A 582 -12.38 2.46 23.49
CA ALA A 582 -13.81 2.52 23.19
C ALA A 582 -14.64 1.68 24.17
N ARG A 583 -14.10 0.54 24.61
CA ARG A 583 -14.73 -0.32 25.61
C ARG A 583 -14.83 0.35 26.98
N THR A 584 -13.75 0.95 27.46
CA THR A 584 -13.75 1.72 28.71
C THR A 584 -14.76 2.86 28.67
N HIS A 585 -14.84 3.59 27.56
CA HIS A 585 -15.82 4.67 27.43
C HIS A 585 -17.27 4.16 27.35
N LEU A 586 -17.52 3.02 26.69
CA LEU A 586 -18.84 2.37 26.72
C LEU A 586 -19.24 1.96 28.14
N GLY A 587 -18.32 1.32 28.88
CA GLY A 587 -18.52 0.97 30.28
C GLY A 587 -18.85 2.20 31.13
N ASN A 588 -18.11 3.31 30.97
CA ASN A 588 -18.41 4.57 31.65
C ASN A 588 -19.81 5.12 31.33
N VAL A 589 -20.25 5.07 30.07
CA VAL A 589 -21.61 5.50 29.71
C VAL A 589 -22.67 4.60 30.37
N TYR A 590 -22.43 3.30 30.48
CA TYR A 590 -23.32 2.40 31.22
C TYR A 590 -23.37 2.73 32.72
N ILE A 591 -22.25 3.14 33.34
CA ILE A 591 -22.24 3.63 34.72
C ILE A 591 -23.12 4.88 34.85
N GLN A 592 -22.94 5.87 33.96
CA GLN A 592 -23.70 7.13 33.98
C GLN A 592 -25.20 6.93 33.74
N THR A 593 -25.58 5.90 32.99
CA THR A 593 -26.99 5.53 32.72
C THR A 593 -27.54 4.50 33.71
N ASN A 594 -26.80 4.20 34.79
CA ASN A 594 -27.16 3.21 35.82
C ASN A 594 -27.40 1.78 35.28
N ARG A 595 -26.80 1.44 34.14
CA ARG A 595 -26.81 0.10 33.54
C ARG A 595 -25.63 -0.73 34.07
N VAL A 596 -25.63 -0.98 35.37
CA VAL A 596 -24.49 -1.56 36.10
C VAL A 596 -24.07 -2.94 35.58
N VAL A 597 -25.03 -3.80 35.21
CA VAL A 597 -24.73 -5.15 34.68
C VAL A 597 -23.95 -5.06 33.37
N ASP A 598 -24.35 -4.17 32.46
CA ASP A 598 -23.66 -3.95 31.19
C ASP A 598 -22.25 -3.37 31.42
N ALA A 599 -22.13 -2.42 32.35
CA ALA A 599 -20.84 -1.86 32.74
C ALA A 599 -19.87 -2.94 33.28
N ILE A 600 -20.34 -3.86 34.12
CA ILE A 600 -19.54 -4.99 34.62
C ILE A 600 -19.06 -5.86 33.45
N GLY A 601 -19.94 -6.14 32.47
CA GLY A 601 -19.59 -6.89 31.26
C GLY A 601 -18.42 -6.26 30.52
N GLU A 602 -18.48 -4.95 30.27
CA GLU A 602 -17.40 -4.24 29.58
C GLU A 602 -16.10 -4.17 30.39
N TYR A 603 -16.18 -3.86 31.70
CA TYR A 603 -15.01 -3.74 32.55
C TYR A 603 -14.31 -5.07 32.84
N ARG A 604 -15.04 -6.20 32.79
CA ARG A 604 -14.41 -7.54 32.85
C ARG A 604 -13.46 -7.76 31.68
N VAL A 605 -13.86 -7.39 30.47
CA VAL A 605 -13.00 -7.49 29.28
C VAL A 605 -11.83 -6.50 29.37
N VAL A 606 -12.06 -5.26 29.83
CA VAL A 606 -10.97 -4.29 30.03
C VAL A 606 -9.92 -4.80 31.00
N VAL A 607 -10.32 -5.43 32.12
CA VAL A 607 -9.38 -6.01 33.11
C VAL A 607 -8.68 -7.26 32.57
N GLN A 608 -9.29 -8.00 31.64
CA GLN A 608 -8.62 -9.12 30.95
C GLN A 608 -7.52 -8.61 30.00
N GLU A 609 -7.80 -7.55 29.22
CA GLU A 609 -6.83 -6.97 28.28
C GLU A 609 -5.72 -6.20 28.99
N TRP A 610 -6.08 -5.43 30.02
CA TRP A 610 -5.15 -4.66 30.85
C TRP A 610 -5.23 -5.13 32.30
N PRO A 611 -4.64 -6.30 32.60
CA PRO A 611 -4.63 -6.80 33.96
C PRO A 611 -4.04 -5.72 34.87
N ASP A 612 -2.91 -5.13 34.54
CA ASP A 612 -2.21 -4.26 35.48
C ASP A 612 -2.70 -2.81 35.57
N SER A 613 -3.93 -2.52 35.10
CA SER A 613 -4.57 -1.23 35.32
C SER A 613 -5.24 -1.17 36.70
N PRO A 614 -4.72 -0.37 37.67
CA PRO A 614 -5.38 -0.19 38.95
C PRO A 614 -6.75 0.49 38.79
N GLU A 615 -6.89 1.45 37.88
CA GLU A 615 -8.15 2.16 37.62
C GLU A 615 -9.26 1.23 37.09
N ALA A 616 -8.94 0.35 36.12
CA ALA A 616 -9.91 -0.61 35.60
C ALA A 616 -10.36 -1.63 36.66
N ARG A 617 -9.41 -2.13 37.46
CA ARG A 617 -9.70 -3.06 38.58
C ARG A 617 -10.54 -2.39 39.68
N ALA A 618 -10.21 -1.16 40.06
CA ALA A 618 -10.98 -0.41 41.05
C ALA A 618 -12.40 -0.14 40.57
N THR A 619 -12.56 0.23 39.30
CA THR A 619 -13.89 0.47 38.71
C THR A 619 -14.71 -0.81 38.70
N LEU A 620 -14.15 -1.93 38.20
CA LEU A 620 -14.84 -3.23 38.20
C LEU A 620 -15.23 -3.66 39.62
N GLY A 621 -14.31 -3.57 40.58
CA GLY A 621 -14.59 -3.92 41.97
C GLY A 621 -15.67 -3.05 42.61
N THR A 622 -15.72 -1.76 42.27
CA THR A 622 -16.77 -0.84 42.72
C THR A 622 -18.14 -1.22 42.14
N LEU A 623 -18.21 -1.59 40.87
CA LEU A 623 -19.46 -2.04 40.23
C LEU A 623 -19.96 -3.36 40.81
N LEU A 624 -19.05 -4.30 41.09
CA LEU A 624 -19.37 -5.58 41.73
C LEU A 624 -19.88 -5.37 43.16
N LEU A 625 -19.29 -4.45 43.91
CA LEU A 625 -19.76 -4.05 45.24
C LEU A 625 -21.20 -3.50 45.19
N GLN A 626 -21.52 -2.69 44.17
CA GLN A 626 -22.86 -2.15 43.97
C GLN A 626 -23.89 -3.26 43.69
N GLN A 627 -23.50 -4.34 42.99
CA GLN A 627 -24.34 -5.52 42.74
C GLN A 627 -24.37 -6.51 43.92
N GLY A 628 -23.65 -6.25 45.01
CA GLY A 628 -23.55 -7.17 46.15
C GLY A 628 -22.69 -8.40 45.88
N GLN A 629 -21.89 -8.42 44.81
CA GLN A 629 -20.92 -9.49 44.54
C GLN A 629 -19.65 -9.25 45.35
N LEU A 630 -19.76 -9.42 46.67
CA LEU A 630 -18.78 -8.94 47.64
C LEU A 630 -17.40 -9.60 47.52
N GLU A 631 -17.34 -10.92 47.33
CA GLU A 631 -16.07 -11.66 47.21
C GLU A 631 -15.24 -11.18 46.00
N ASP A 632 -15.88 -11.09 44.83
CA ASP A 632 -15.24 -10.60 43.60
C ASP A 632 -14.83 -9.12 43.74
N ALA A 633 -15.68 -8.31 44.38
CA ALA A 633 -15.38 -6.91 44.65
C ALA A 633 -14.11 -6.75 45.51
N VAL A 634 -14.02 -7.48 46.63
CA VAL A 634 -12.83 -7.51 47.50
C VAL A 634 -11.59 -7.94 46.71
N SER A 635 -11.69 -8.99 45.91
CA SER A 635 -10.57 -9.50 45.10
C SER A 635 -10.02 -8.42 44.14
N HIS A 636 -10.92 -7.78 43.37
CA HIS A 636 -10.52 -6.75 42.41
C HIS A 636 -10.00 -5.47 43.09
N LEU A 637 -10.67 -5.00 44.15
CA LEU A 637 -10.27 -3.81 44.90
C LEU A 637 -8.94 -4.02 45.63
N ARG A 638 -8.73 -5.18 46.25
CA ARG A 638 -7.45 -5.53 46.88
C ARG A 638 -6.33 -5.47 45.85
N LYS A 639 -6.51 -6.09 44.68
CA LYS A 639 -5.51 -6.07 43.62
C LYS A 639 -5.26 -4.65 43.07
N ALA A 640 -6.29 -3.82 42.95
CA ALA A 640 -6.13 -2.40 42.58
C ALA A 640 -5.27 -1.62 43.59
N THR A 641 -5.52 -1.82 44.89
CA THR A 641 -4.75 -1.17 45.96
C THR A 641 -3.34 -1.76 46.15
N THR A 642 -3.08 -2.99 45.70
CA THR A 642 -1.73 -3.54 45.63
C THR A 642 -0.93 -2.89 44.50
N LEU A 643 -1.55 -2.72 43.32
CA LEU A 643 -0.93 -2.03 42.19
C LEU A 643 -0.68 -0.56 42.45
N LYS A 644 -1.58 0.10 43.18
CA LYS A 644 -1.50 1.53 43.53
C LYS A 644 -1.80 1.71 45.02
N ALA A 645 -0.75 1.66 45.83
CA ALA A 645 -0.82 1.63 47.30
C ALA A 645 -1.61 2.80 47.92
N GLY A 646 -1.55 3.99 47.31
CA GLY A 646 -2.25 5.21 47.74
C GLY A 646 -3.54 5.50 46.97
N PHE A 647 -4.20 4.50 46.38
CA PHE A 647 -5.45 4.71 45.65
C PHE A 647 -6.63 4.86 46.62
N VAL A 648 -6.81 6.08 47.14
CA VAL A 648 -7.77 6.42 48.20
C VAL A 648 -9.20 5.91 47.90
N ASP A 649 -9.73 6.18 46.72
CA ASP A 649 -11.09 5.75 46.35
C ASP A 649 -11.24 4.22 46.36
N ALA A 650 -10.23 3.50 45.85
CA ALA A 650 -10.23 2.04 45.83
C ALA A 650 -10.08 1.44 47.24
N LEU A 651 -9.29 2.09 48.12
CA LEU A 651 -9.15 1.69 49.53
C LEU A 651 -10.45 1.87 50.31
N ASN A 652 -11.15 2.98 50.07
CA ASN A 652 -12.43 3.25 50.70
C ASN A 652 -13.49 2.21 50.28
N ASN A 653 -13.56 1.91 48.98
CA ASN A 653 -14.45 0.86 48.47
C ASN A 653 -14.04 -0.54 48.93
N LEU A 654 -12.74 -0.81 49.10
CA LEU A 654 -12.26 -2.07 49.68
C LEU A 654 -12.73 -2.23 51.13
N GLY A 655 -12.58 -1.18 51.95
CA GLY A 655 -13.07 -1.18 53.33
C GLY A 655 -14.58 -1.45 53.39
N LEU A 656 -15.36 -0.79 52.53
CA LEU A 656 -16.81 -1.00 52.46
C LEU A 656 -17.18 -2.41 52.01
N ALA A 657 -16.47 -2.98 51.05
CA ALA A 657 -16.69 -4.35 50.60
C ALA A 657 -16.37 -5.38 51.69
N LEU A 658 -15.28 -5.17 52.44
CA LEU A 658 -14.87 -6.02 53.56
C LEU A 658 -15.85 -5.92 54.74
N GLU A 659 -16.30 -4.71 55.09
CA GLU A 659 -17.30 -4.47 56.13
C GLU A 659 -18.60 -5.22 55.80
N LYS A 660 -19.11 -5.07 54.57
CA LYS A 660 -20.31 -5.80 54.11
C LYS A 660 -20.10 -7.32 54.05
N SER A 661 -18.87 -7.79 53.91
CA SER A 661 -18.52 -9.22 53.94
C SER A 661 -18.31 -9.76 55.36
N GLY A 662 -18.45 -8.93 56.40
CA GLY A 662 -18.21 -9.30 57.80
C GLY A 662 -16.73 -9.37 58.19
N MET A 663 -15.81 -8.96 57.32
CA MET A 663 -14.36 -9.01 57.53
C MET A 663 -13.87 -7.72 58.23
N LEU A 664 -14.37 -7.45 59.43
CA LEU A 664 -14.23 -6.15 60.11
C LEU A 664 -12.77 -5.75 60.39
N ASN A 665 -11.91 -6.71 60.75
CA ASN A 665 -10.47 -6.46 60.95
C ASN A 665 -9.81 -5.85 59.71
N GLU A 666 -10.00 -6.50 58.56
CA GLU A 666 -9.41 -6.07 57.30
C GLU A 666 -10.06 -4.78 56.79
N ALA A 667 -11.35 -4.56 57.08
CA ALA A 667 -12.05 -3.32 56.77
C ALA A 667 -11.43 -2.12 57.52
N VAL A 668 -11.16 -2.28 58.83
CA VAL A 668 -10.46 -1.27 59.65
C VAL A 668 -9.09 -0.95 59.06
N GLU A 669 -8.28 -1.97 58.71
CA GLU A 669 -6.97 -1.75 58.09
C GLU A 669 -7.06 -0.96 56.77
N ALA A 670 -8.05 -1.29 55.92
CA ALA A 670 -8.28 -0.57 54.67
C ALA A 670 -8.64 0.91 54.91
N TYR A 671 -9.52 1.20 55.87
CA TYR A 671 -9.90 2.56 56.23
C TYR A 671 -8.76 3.34 56.91
N GLU A 672 -7.92 2.71 57.71
CA GLU A 672 -6.72 3.37 58.26
C GLU A 672 -5.74 3.76 57.16
N ARG A 673 -5.58 2.90 56.14
CA ARG A 673 -4.80 3.24 54.94
C ARG A 673 -5.41 4.40 54.16
N VAL A 674 -6.74 4.56 54.14
CA VAL A 674 -7.39 5.78 53.62
C VAL A 674 -6.97 6.99 54.44
N LEU A 675 -7.09 6.94 55.78
CA LEU A 675 -6.74 8.05 56.68
C LEU A 675 -5.27 8.48 56.59
N LEU A 676 -4.36 7.56 56.28
CA LEU A 676 -2.93 7.83 56.05
C LEU A 676 -2.66 8.56 54.74
N ASN A 677 -3.43 8.23 53.68
CA ASN A 677 -3.24 8.80 52.33
C ASN A 677 -4.25 9.91 52.00
N TRP A 678 -5.08 10.34 52.97
CA TRP A 678 -6.14 11.32 52.77
C TRP A 678 -5.59 12.73 52.55
N SER A 679 -5.99 13.35 51.45
CA SER A 679 -5.67 14.75 51.13
C SER A 679 -6.91 15.64 50.96
N GLY A 680 -8.11 15.13 51.30
CA GLY A 680 -9.39 15.82 51.18
C GLY A 680 -9.78 16.63 52.43
N SER A 681 -11.08 16.86 52.63
CA SER A 681 -11.58 17.67 53.75
C SER A 681 -11.22 17.06 55.11
N THR A 682 -10.97 17.91 56.12
CA THR A 682 -10.71 17.47 57.49
C THR A 682 -11.95 16.83 58.13
N GLU A 683 -13.14 17.28 57.75
CA GLU A 683 -14.40 16.75 58.25
C GLU A 683 -14.66 15.30 57.81
N ASP A 684 -14.47 14.99 56.53
CA ASP A 684 -14.62 13.62 56.00
C ASP A 684 -13.60 12.67 56.62
N ARG A 685 -12.38 13.17 56.86
CA ARG A 685 -11.33 12.41 57.54
C ARG A 685 -11.75 12.06 58.98
N GLU A 686 -12.32 13.01 59.70
CA GLU A 686 -12.76 12.80 61.08
C GLU A 686 -14.03 11.93 61.15
N ASN A 687 -14.93 12.05 60.17
CA ASN A 687 -16.07 11.15 60.00
C ASN A 687 -15.62 9.70 59.81
N LEU A 688 -14.63 9.47 58.92
CA LEU A 688 -14.08 8.14 58.69
C LEU A 688 -13.35 7.61 59.93
N ARG A 689 -12.63 8.45 60.65
CA ARG A 689 -11.97 8.08 61.92
C ARG A 689 -12.98 7.60 62.96
N ARG A 690 -14.07 8.35 63.16
CA ARG A 690 -15.19 7.93 64.04
C ARG A 690 -15.83 6.64 63.56
N HIS A 691 -15.93 6.40 62.25
CA HIS A 691 -16.41 5.13 61.71
C HIS A 691 -15.50 3.96 62.07
N VAL A 692 -14.19 4.11 61.89
CA VAL A 692 -13.18 3.12 62.28
C VAL A 692 -13.25 2.79 63.78
N GLU A 693 -13.42 3.79 64.64
CA GLU A 693 -13.59 3.58 66.08
C GLU A 693 -14.85 2.77 66.41
N ARG A 694 -15.97 3.04 65.73
CA ARG A 694 -17.20 2.25 65.88
C ARG A 694 -17.03 0.78 65.47
N LEU A 695 -16.36 0.52 64.35
CA LEU A 695 -16.09 -0.85 63.90
C LEU A 695 -15.20 -1.60 64.91
N ARG A 696 -14.19 -0.93 65.48
CA ARG A 696 -13.36 -1.50 66.55
C ARG A 696 -14.16 -1.82 67.81
N THR A 697 -15.10 -0.96 68.19
CA THR A 697 -15.96 -1.25 69.33
C THR A 697 -16.87 -2.45 69.07
N GLN A 698 -17.46 -2.57 67.87
CA GLN A 698 -18.29 -3.72 67.48
C GLN A 698 -17.51 -5.04 67.56
N MET A 699 -16.26 -5.05 67.07
CA MET A 699 -15.38 -6.22 67.17
C MET A 699 -15.07 -6.63 68.62
N ASN A 700 -14.98 -5.66 69.55
CA ASN A 700 -14.67 -5.93 70.95
C ASN A 700 -15.90 -6.36 71.76
N THR A 701 -17.12 -6.07 71.31
CA THR A 701 -18.37 -6.38 72.04
C THR A 701 -18.98 -7.74 71.69
N GLY A 702 -18.55 -8.41 70.61
CA GLY A 702 -18.91 -9.80 70.31
C GLY A 702 -20.38 -10.05 69.92
N GLU A 703 -21.16 -8.99 69.66
CA GLU A 703 -22.44 -9.03 68.94
C GLU A 703 -22.20 -9.03 67.43
#